data_AF-A0A814I6P7-F1
#
_entry.id   AF-A0A814I6P7-F1
#
_cell.length_a   1.000
_cell.length_b   1.000
_cell.length_c   1.000
_cell.angle_alpha   90.00
_cell.angle_beta   90.00
_cell.angle_gamma   90.00
#
_symmetry.space_group_name_H-M   'P 1'
#
loop_
_entity.id
_entity.type
_entity.pdbx_description
1 polymer ?
#
loop_
_entity_poly.entity_id
_entity_poly.type
_entity_poly.pdbx_seq_one_letter_code
_entity_poly.pdbx_strand_id
1 'polypeptide(L)'
;MKRDQYIFLIVSGTFGETLVPLVHKYVRLDSIYVFCGQPEKHTWTKQWDKIKLVVKDIEPICHAIVSDAKQCEEDLTPTSILSANDSSNQDLQQVDSSFIYSQLIKDILLEVTYDERAIGELAEFCRNNFHDNSYESKIIDEFQNDYHKHSPIWWYTRECFTYRMLNCSLRTFDITLIPLMGFFIKDIHQRIKEIHSKEHNKMGPFIVYRGQGMFNDEFIKIRNNIGGLFAFNSFLSTSDDLSVATRFAKKSTDRAGKTAILFEIEVDSTLTSTPFASLHNADCHDDGEKEILFSLPTVFRIVQVKEYKDNIWKVNLKSVSNNDLQITRLTDHIKRQIGEGNAIEQLGRLMITLGELEKAEAFYELLRESTSENDKKEFARIHNQLGYIKYKQGNYSDGEPFYTKACEIQEKMRPSTDLDLAVTYSNMGLLCTSLNDTSKALSYHQKALEIREKNLEVNHQDLATTYNNIGLVYDRRKEFSTALSYYEKTLKIYTQILPVNHRWLAITYKNIGLAQISMKERMIGLNNLCKAMEIRKTAFPSNHPSIASICGIIGRVYREVGDYSTALKFYEEALDIGKRSSHIDYTRLAKTYYNISKILNELKEDEKALKYAELAVQSVDEVSMPNSSDAIKFKKNLEQLQAKKS
;
A
#
# COMPACT_ATOMS: atom_id res chain seq x y z
N MET A 1 -1.19 2.05 7.80
CA MET A 1 -0.85 2.17 9.24
C MET A 1 0.67 2.00 9.39
N LYS A 2 1.39 3.11 9.59
CA LYS A 2 2.84 3.30 9.40
C LYS A 2 3.68 2.18 10.06
N ARG A 3 4.38 1.37 9.24
CA ARG A 3 5.26 0.27 9.70
C ARG A 3 6.65 0.77 10.13
N ASP A 4 7.00 2.00 9.77
CA ASP A 4 8.39 2.50 9.81
C ASP A 4 8.68 3.48 10.95
N GLN A 5 7.85 3.50 12.00
CA GLN A 5 8.07 4.34 13.18
C GLN A 5 8.68 3.50 14.31
N TYR A 6 9.95 3.75 14.59
CA TYR A 6 10.60 3.26 15.80
C TYR A 6 10.15 4.09 17.00
N ILE A 7 9.91 3.41 18.11
CA ILE A 7 9.62 4.03 19.39
C ILE A 7 10.91 3.97 20.20
N PHE A 8 11.38 5.14 20.60
CA PHE A 8 12.41 5.32 21.61
C PHE A 8 11.72 5.68 22.92
N LEU A 9 11.90 4.85 23.95
CA LEU A 9 11.22 5.04 25.22
C LEU A 9 12.18 5.58 26.26
N ILE A 10 11.89 6.76 26.81
CA ILE A 10 12.58 7.29 27.99
C ILE A 10 11.68 7.04 29.20
N VAL A 11 12.20 6.35 30.21
CA VAL A 11 11.46 6.00 31.44
C VAL A 11 12.28 6.31 32.68
N SER A 12 11.59 6.62 33.78
CA SER A 12 12.25 6.72 35.08
C SER A 12 12.61 5.33 35.61
N GLY A 13 13.66 5.23 36.42
CA GLY A 13 14.11 3.95 36.98
C GLY A 13 13.04 3.17 37.76
N THR A 14 12.20 3.86 38.54
CA THR A 14 11.12 3.24 39.33
C THR A 14 9.91 2.86 38.48
N PHE A 15 9.53 3.67 37.49
CA PHE A 15 8.40 3.36 36.61
C PHE A 15 8.76 2.29 35.57
N GLY A 16 10.02 2.30 35.12
CA GLY A 16 10.55 1.33 34.16
C GLY A 16 10.43 -0.12 34.65
N GLU A 17 10.60 -0.36 35.95
CA GLU A 17 10.52 -1.70 36.54
C GLU A 17 9.16 -2.36 36.30
N THR A 18 8.09 -1.57 36.30
CA THR A 18 6.72 -2.05 36.04
C THR A 18 6.38 -2.01 34.54
N LEU A 19 6.84 -1.00 33.81
CA LEU A 19 6.44 -0.78 32.41
C LEU A 19 7.19 -1.68 31.43
N VAL A 20 8.52 -1.82 31.57
CA VAL A 20 9.37 -2.53 30.61
C VAL A 20 8.94 -3.99 30.38
N PRO A 21 8.56 -4.78 31.39
CA PRO A 21 8.05 -6.13 31.18
C PRO A 21 6.80 -6.20 30.29
N LEU A 22 5.98 -5.14 30.26
CA LEU A 22 4.76 -5.09 29.45
C LEU A 22 5.03 -4.68 28.00
N VAL A 23 6.05 -3.84 27.78
CA VAL A 23 6.28 -3.19 26.48
C VAL A 23 7.48 -3.73 25.69
N HIS A 24 8.44 -4.41 26.32
CA HIS A 24 9.65 -4.92 25.63
C HIS A 24 9.32 -5.81 24.41
N LYS A 25 8.21 -6.56 24.49
CA LYS A 25 7.72 -7.46 23.43
C LYS A 25 7.24 -6.74 22.16
N TYR A 26 7.01 -5.43 22.20
CA TYR A 26 6.57 -4.70 20.99
C TYR A 26 7.73 -4.57 20.01
N VAL A 27 7.55 -5.10 18.79
CA VAL A 27 8.56 -5.09 17.72
C VAL A 27 9.02 -3.67 17.35
N ARG A 28 8.13 -2.67 17.46
CA ARG A 28 8.41 -1.26 17.13
C ARG A 28 9.20 -0.50 18.21
N LEU A 29 9.28 -1.04 19.43
CA LEU A 29 10.08 -0.47 20.49
C LEU A 29 11.54 -0.89 20.25
N ASP A 30 12.36 0.05 19.78
CA ASP A 30 13.76 -0.21 19.42
C ASP A 30 14.66 -0.17 20.66
N SER A 31 14.57 0.94 21.41
CA SER A 31 15.46 1.21 22.54
C SER A 31 14.73 1.81 23.72
N ILE A 32 15.18 1.43 24.91
CA ILE A 32 14.72 1.96 26.19
C ILE A 32 15.90 2.63 26.89
N TYR A 33 15.71 3.89 27.27
CA TYR A 33 16.67 4.68 28.04
C TYR A 33 16.09 4.96 29.42
N VAL A 34 16.85 4.64 30.45
CA VAL A 34 16.39 4.76 31.83
C VAL A 34 17.07 5.95 32.49
N PHE A 35 16.26 6.94 32.86
CA PHE A 35 16.71 8.12 33.59
C PHE A 35 16.46 7.91 35.10
N CYS A 36 17.54 7.86 35.90
CA CYS A 36 17.41 7.63 37.34
C CYS A 36 18.59 8.18 38.14
N GLY A 37 18.33 8.73 39.33
CA GLY A 37 19.38 9.30 40.19
C GLY A 37 20.36 8.28 40.76
N GLN A 38 20.00 6.99 40.81
CA GLN A 38 20.83 5.90 41.35
C GLN A 38 20.80 4.65 40.44
N PRO A 39 21.51 4.65 39.29
CA PRO A 39 21.53 3.54 38.33
C PRO A 39 21.87 2.18 38.94
N GLU A 40 22.80 2.15 39.90
CA GLU A 40 23.27 0.94 40.56
C GLU A 40 22.17 0.20 41.34
N LYS A 41 21.12 0.90 41.77
CA LYS A 41 19.98 0.30 42.49
C LYS A 41 18.96 -0.37 41.57
N HIS A 42 19.02 -0.14 40.27
CA HIS A 42 18.07 -0.65 39.30
C HIS A 42 18.64 -1.85 38.53
N THR A 43 18.96 -2.94 39.25
CA THR A 43 19.59 -4.15 38.68
C THR A 43 18.69 -4.88 37.67
N TRP A 44 17.37 -4.68 37.74
CA TRP A 44 16.39 -5.21 36.78
C TRP A 44 16.68 -4.76 35.34
N THR A 45 17.36 -3.62 35.15
CA THR A 45 17.70 -3.08 33.83
C THR A 45 18.58 -4.00 33.00
N LYS A 46 19.38 -4.87 33.66
CA LYS A 46 20.25 -5.85 32.98
C LYS A 46 19.50 -7.07 32.44
N GLN A 47 18.21 -7.23 32.78
CA GLN A 47 17.40 -8.39 32.39
C GLN A 47 16.77 -8.21 31.00
N TRP A 48 16.78 -7.00 30.43
CA TRP A 48 16.10 -6.67 29.19
C TRP A 48 17.10 -6.19 28.15
N ASP A 49 17.14 -6.88 27.02
CA ASP A 49 18.00 -6.66 25.86
C ASP A 49 17.80 -5.30 25.18
N LYS A 50 16.58 -4.75 25.26
CA LYS A 50 16.24 -3.43 24.68
C LYS A 50 16.65 -2.22 25.52
N ILE A 51 17.17 -2.43 26.74
CA ILE A 51 17.67 -1.32 27.56
C ILE A 51 19.10 -0.99 27.13
N LYS A 52 19.27 0.14 26.44
CA LYS A 52 20.57 0.56 25.90
C LYS A 52 21.39 1.39 26.88
N LEU A 53 20.73 2.23 27.68
CA LEU A 53 21.42 3.18 28.55
C LEU A 53 20.66 3.41 29.85
N VAL A 54 21.39 3.47 30.97
CA VAL A 54 20.86 3.81 32.30
C VAL A 54 21.76 4.89 32.91
N VAL A 55 21.26 6.11 33.03
CA VAL A 55 22.09 7.27 33.42
C VAL A 55 21.38 8.22 34.37
N LYS A 56 22.20 9.02 35.06
CA LYS A 56 21.77 10.07 36.00
C LYS A 56 21.46 11.39 35.31
N ASP A 57 22.10 11.64 34.18
CA ASP A 57 21.99 12.86 33.40
C ASP A 57 21.25 12.59 32.08
N ILE A 58 20.50 13.58 31.60
CA ILE A 58 19.69 13.44 30.39
C ILE A 58 20.52 13.58 29.10
N GLU A 59 21.63 14.30 29.15
CA GLU A 59 22.46 14.64 27.99
C GLU A 59 23.03 13.39 27.26
N PRO A 60 23.53 12.35 27.96
CA PRO A 60 23.89 11.09 27.31
C PRO A 60 22.71 10.36 26.65
N ILE A 61 21.49 10.48 27.21
CA ILE A 61 20.28 9.92 26.60
C ILE A 61 19.99 10.67 25.29
N CYS A 62 20.08 11.99 25.29
CA CYS A 62 19.89 12.80 24.08
C CYS A 62 20.89 12.40 22.99
N HIS A 63 22.17 12.28 23.31
CA HIS A 63 23.19 11.83 22.35
C HIS A 63 22.94 10.41 21.84
N ALA A 64 22.58 9.48 22.72
CA ALA A 64 22.27 8.10 22.36
C ALA A 64 21.04 8.02 21.44
N ILE A 65 19.97 8.77 21.75
CA ILE A 65 18.78 8.84 20.89
C ILE A 65 19.12 9.43 19.52
N VAL A 66 19.92 10.49 19.46
CA VAL A 66 20.36 11.07 18.17
C VAL A 66 21.17 10.05 17.37
N SER A 67 22.08 9.32 18.01
CA SER A 67 22.87 8.27 17.37
C SER A 67 22.00 7.10 16.90
N ASP A 68 21.08 6.64 17.73
CA ASP A 68 20.19 5.52 17.43
C ASP A 68 19.16 5.89 16.36
N ALA A 69 18.66 7.13 16.37
CA ALA A 69 17.81 7.67 15.32
C ALA A 69 18.55 7.76 13.98
N LYS A 70 19.79 8.28 13.96
CA LYS A 70 20.66 8.31 12.75
C LYS A 70 20.87 6.90 12.19
N GLN A 71 21.20 5.94 13.05
CA GLN A 71 21.42 4.55 12.63
C GLN A 71 20.12 3.84 12.18
N CYS A 72 18.97 4.23 12.72
CA CYS A 72 17.66 3.76 12.23
C CYS A 72 17.30 4.33 10.86
N GLU A 73 17.75 5.54 10.55
CA GLU A 73 17.57 6.17 9.24
C GLU A 73 18.44 5.54 8.15
N GLU A 74 19.68 5.15 8.48
CA GLU A 74 20.65 4.50 7.59
C GLU A 74 20.28 3.05 7.22
N ASP A 75 19.68 2.30 8.16
CA ASP A 75 19.38 0.87 7.98
C ASP A 75 18.11 0.58 7.15
N LEU A 76 17.29 1.59 6.86
CA LEU A 76 15.99 1.41 6.20
C LEU A 76 15.97 2.00 4.79
N THR A 77 16.38 1.20 3.81
CA THR A 77 16.00 1.43 2.41
C THR A 77 14.59 0.90 2.20
N PRO A 78 13.63 1.72 1.73
CA PRO A 78 12.32 1.21 1.36
C PRO A 78 12.48 0.21 0.21
N THR A 79 12.00 -1.01 0.39
CA THR A 79 12.08 -2.07 -0.62
C THR A 79 10.71 -2.65 -0.91
N SER A 80 10.51 -3.11 -2.14
CA SER A 80 9.28 -3.77 -2.56
C SER A 80 9.59 -5.06 -3.31
N ILE A 81 8.68 -6.02 -3.25
CA ILE A 81 8.84 -7.36 -3.84
C ILE A 81 7.60 -7.68 -4.66
N LEU A 82 7.81 -8.17 -5.88
CA LEU A 82 6.77 -8.70 -6.74
C LEU A 82 7.01 -10.19 -7.02
N SER A 83 6.00 -11.02 -6.82
CA SER A 83 6.12 -12.47 -6.99
C SER A 83 6.21 -12.89 -8.46
N ALA A 84 6.96 -13.96 -8.73
CA ALA A 84 7.03 -14.55 -10.07
C ALA A 84 5.70 -15.15 -10.55
N ASN A 85 4.85 -15.62 -9.63
CA ASN A 85 3.58 -16.31 -9.94
C ASN A 85 2.40 -15.36 -10.25
N ASP A 86 2.55 -14.06 -10.01
CA ASP A 86 1.55 -13.05 -10.38
C ASP A 86 1.53 -12.79 -11.91
N SER A 87 2.33 -13.56 -12.67
CA SER A 87 2.55 -13.47 -14.11
C SER A 87 1.43 -14.01 -15.00
N SER A 88 0.31 -14.51 -14.44
CA SER A 88 -0.83 -14.88 -15.29
C SER A 88 -1.35 -13.61 -15.98
N ASN A 89 -1.52 -13.68 -17.30
CA ASN A 89 -1.83 -12.59 -18.24
C ASN A 89 -3.11 -11.77 -17.93
N GLN A 90 -3.75 -11.90 -16.77
CA GLN A 90 -5.19 -11.67 -16.66
C GLN A 90 -5.68 -10.69 -15.59
N ASP A 91 -4.85 -10.09 -14.74
CA ASP A 91 -5.22 -8.80 -14.10
C ASP A 91 -4.03 -8.15 -13.36
N LEU A 92 -3.34 -7.22 -14.02
CA LEU A 92 -2.39 -6.28 -13.37
C LEU A 92 -3.09 -5.30 -12.40
N GLN A 93 -4.43 -5.33 -12.34
CA GLN A 93 -5.26 -4.49 -11.48
C GLN A 93 -5.07 -4.72 -9.98
N GLN A 94 -4.31 -5.76 -9.60
CA GLN A 94 -4.05 -6.11 -8.20
C GLN A 94 -2.58 -6.45 -7.94
N VAL A 95 -1.68 -6.18 -8.89
CA VAL A 95 -0.26 -6.12 -8.56
C VAL A 95 -0.10 -5.01 -7.53
N ASP A 96 0.63 -5.30 -6.45
CA ASP A 96 0.88 -4.35 -5.37
C ASP A 96 1.37 -3.03 -5.97
N SER A 97 0.49 -2.02 -5.96
CA SER A 97 0.78 -0.72 -6.56
C SER A 97 1.94 -0.03 -5.84
N SER A 98 2.30 -0.52 -4.65
CA SER A 98 3.51 -0.14 -3.93
C SER A 98 4.82 -0.72 -4.53
N PHE A 99 4.77 -1.54 -5.59
CA PHE A 99 6.01 -2.04 -6.20
C PHE A 99 6.73 -0.95 -7.02
N ILE A 100 6.00 -0.16 -7.81
CA ILE A 100 6.57 0.85 -8.73
C ILE A 100 6.25 2.30 -8.34
N TYR A 101 5.71 2.56 -7.15
CA TYR A 101 5.31 3.93 -6.78
C TYR A 101 6.47 4.92 -6.91
N SER A 102 7.68 4.52 -6.55
CA SER A 102 8.84 5.38 -6.52
C SER A 102 9.30 5.73 -7.94
N GLN A 103 9.11 4.80 -8.89
CA GLN A 103 9.30 5.04 -10.32
C GLN A 103 8.30 6.09 -10.80
N LEU A 104 7.04 5.98 -10.38
CA LEU A 104 5.99 6.91 -10.79
C LEU A 104 6.15 8.29 -10.17
N ILE A 105 6.50 8.37 -8.88
CA ILE A 105 6.87 9.62 -8.22
C ILE A 105 8.00 10.29 -8.99
N LYS A 106 9.07 9.55 -9.30
CA LYS A 106 10.16 10.07 -10.12
C LYS A 106 9.64 10.54 -11.48
N ASP A 107 8.91 9.72 -12.22
CA ASP A 107 8.42 10.06 -13.56
C ASP A 107 7.60 11.37 -13.53
N ILE A 108 6.69 11.49 -12.56
CA ILE A 108 5.91 12.71 -12.31
C ILE A 108 6.85 13.90 -12.04
N LEU A 109 7.80 13.76 -11.12
CA LEU A 109 8.72 14.84 -10.76
C LEU A 109 9.67 15.24 -11.89
N LEU A 110 10.03 14.32 -12.79
CA LEU A 110 10.88 14.59 -13.95
C LEU A 110 10.15 15.45 -15.00
N GLU A 111 8.84 15.32 -15.12
CA GLU A 111 7.98 16.10 -16.02
C GLU A 111 7.75 17.52 -15.52
N VAL A 112 7.91 17.77 -14.21
CA VAL A 112 7.79 19.12 -13.61
C VAL A 112 8.91 20.05 -14.09
N THR A 113 8.53 21.28 -14.43
CA THR A 113 9.46 22.39 -14.64
C THR A 113 9.72 23.09 -13.33
N TYR A 114 10.98 23.10 -12.89
CA TYR A 114 11.41 23.84 -11.70
C TYR A 114 12.10 25.12 -12.13
N ASP A 115 11.89 26.19 -11.37
CA ASP A 115 12.63 27.44 -11.51
C ASP A 115 13.64 27.59 -10.36
N GLU A 116 14.50 28.62 -10.44
CA GLU A 116 15.51 28.91 -9.41
C GLU A 116 14.91 29.18 -8.02
N ARG A 117 13.61 29.49 -7.91
CA ARG A 117 12.97 29.72 -6.61
C ARG A 117 12.84 28.43 -5.81
N ALA A 118 12.76 27.27 -6.48
CA ALA A 118 12.66 25.97 -5.82
C ALA A 118 13.84 25.69 -4.85
N ILE A 119 15.06 26.12 -5.21
CA ILE A 119 16.23 26.01 -4.34
C ILE A 119 16.05 26.86 -3.08
N GLY A 120 15.56 28.10 -3.25
CA GLY A 120 15.27 29.03 -2.16
C GLY A 120 14.17 28.53 -1.23
N GLU A 121 13.09 27.98 -1.78
CA GLU A 121 11.97 27.39 -1.02
C GLU A 121 12.45 26.21 -0.17
N LEU A 122 13.28 25.32 -0.74
CA LEU A 122 13.86 24.21 0.03
C LEU A 122 14.78 24.74 1.14
N ALA A 123 15.61 25.73 0.85
CA ALA A 123 16.49 26.33 1.85
C ALA A 123 15.71 26.97 3.00
N GLU A 124 14.64 27.72 2.70
CA GLU A 124 13.77 28.32 3.73
C GLU A 124 13.08 27.26 4.59
N PHE A 125 12.54 26.21 3.96
CA PHE A 125 11.99 25.07 4.69
C PHE A 125 13.04 24.44 5.62
N CYS A 126 14.27 24.28 5.16
CA CYS A 126 15.35 23.72 5.97
C CYS A 126 15.74 24.64 7.13
N ARG A 127 15.80 25.97 6.92
CA ARG A 127 16.07 26.93 8.01
C ARG A 127 15.03 26.83 9.12
N ASN A 128 13.76 26.68 8.77
CA ASN A 128 12.68 26.54 9.74
C ASN A 128 12.80 25.23 10.55
N ASN A 129 13.24 24.13 9.93
CA ASN A 129 13.38 22.84 10.59
C ASN A 129 14.71 22.66 11.36
N PHE A 130 15.76 23.37 10.98
CA PHE A 130 17.09 23.28 11.60
C PHE A 130 17.51 24.57 12.32
N HIS A 131 16.56 25.39 12.77
CA HIS A 131 16.82 26.71 13.36
C HIS A 131 17.80 26.70 14.54
N ASP A 132 17.84 25.61 15.32
CA ASP A 132 18.75 25.45 16.46
C ASP A 132 20.11 24.84 16.10
N ASN A 133 20.35 24.46 14.84
CA ASN A 133 21.59 23.81 14.41
C ASN A 133 22.46 24.75 13.56
N SER A 134 23.45 25.38 14.21
CA SER A 134 24.35 26.33 13.57
C SER A 134 25.20 25.72 12.44
N TYR A 135 25.49 24.42 12.50
CA TYR A 135 26.23 23.70 11.46
C TYR A 135 25.37 23.53 10.21
N GLU A 136 24.14 23.02 10.35
CA GLU A 136 23.20 22.86 9.23
C GLU A 136 22.80 24.22 8.66
N SER A 137 22.60 25.26 9.49
CA SER A 137 22.27 26.61 9.01
C SER A 137 23.31 27.15 8.04
N LYS A 138 24.61 26.96 8.35
CA LYS A 138 25.69 27.38 7.44
C LYS A 138 25.66 26.59 6.13
N ILE A 139 25.42 25.29 6.19
CA ILE A 139 25.34 24.45 4.99
C ILE A 139 24.12 24.80 4.15
N ILE A 140 23.00 25.19 4.76
CA ILE A 140 21.80 25.64 4.04
C ILE A 140 22.09 26.93 3.26
N ASP A 141 22.83 27.87 3.85
CA ASP A 141 23.25 29.09 3.16
C ASP A 141 24.24 28.79 2.01
N GLU A 142 25.19 27.88 2.22
CA GLU A 142 26.06 27.39 1.15
C GLU A 142 25.26 26.71 0.04
N PHE A 143 24.32 25.83 0.39
CA PHE A 143 23.45 25.14 -0.57
C PHE A 143 22.67 26.13 -1.42
N GLN A 144 22.04 27.14 -0.81
CA GLN A 144 21.24 28.11 -1.55
C GLN A 144 22.08 28.96 -2.52
N ASN A 145 23.30 29.35 -2.13
CA ASN A 145 24.12 30.27 -2.92
C ASN A 145 25.01 29.55 -3.95
N ASP A 146 25.46 28.34 -3.62
CA ASP A 146 26.49 27.62 -4.36
C ASP A 146 25.97 26.31 -4.98
N TYR A 147 24.64 26.07 -5.00
CA TYR A 147 24.05 24.84 -5.54
C TYR A 147 24.65 24.46 -6.89
N HIS A 148 24.63 25.39 -7.86
CA HIS A 148 25.10 25.20 -9.23
C HIS A 148 26.63 25.21 -9.39
N LYS A 149 27.40 25.60 -8.36
CA LYS A 149 28.87 25.51 -8.41
C LYS A 149 29.37 24.08 -8.25
N HIS A 150 28.56 23.23 -7.64
CA HIS A 150 28.84 21.82 -7.42
C HIS A 150 27.85 20.93 -8.18
N SER A 151 28.19 19.65 -8.35
CA SER A 151 27.25 18.71 -8.95
C SER A 151 26.15 18.32 -7.95
N PRO A 152 24.94 17.93 -8.41
CA PRO A 152 23.90 17.41 -7.52
C PRO A 152 24.35 16.17 -6.73
N ILE A 153 25.20 15.34 -7.32
CA ILE A 153 25.80 14.16 -6.67
C ILE A 153 26.75 14.57 -5.54
N TRP A 154 27.49 15.67 -5.71
CA TRP A 154 28.33 16.24 -4.66
C TRP A 154 27.49 16.64 -3.45
N TRP A 155 26.36 17.32 -3.68
CA TRP A 155 25.40 17.66 -2.62
C TRP A 155 24.72 16.44 -2.00
N TYR A 156 24.52 15.37 -2.77
CA TYR A 156 23.92 14.13 -2.26
C TYR A 156 24.88 13.31 -1.39
N THR A 157 26.19 13.35 -1.69
CA THR A 157 27.23 12.61 -0.95
C THR A 157 27.79 13.38 0.23
N ARG A 158 27.61 14.70 0.27
CA ARG A 158 28.01 15.55 1.40
C ARG A 158 27.24 15.16 2.66
N GLU A 159 27.93 15.14 3.80
CA GLU A 159 27.31 14.99 5.12
C GLU A 159 26.48 16.24 5.47
N CYS A 160 25.28 16.31 4.92
CA CYS A 160 24.31 17.38 5.16
C CYS A 160 22.86 16.89 5.05
N PHE A 161 21.92 17.81 5.26
CA PHE A 161 20.49 17.52 5.29
C PHE A 161 19.93 16.85 4.01
N THR A 162 20.52 17.09 2.84
CA THR A 162 19.98 16.67 1.53
C THR A 162 19.79 15.16 1.42
N TYR A 163 20.81 14.36 1.75
CA TYR A 163 20.76 12.90 1.71
C TYR A 163 19.68 12.37 2.65
N ARG A 164 19.70 12.83 3.91
CA ARG A 164 18.80 12.38 4.96
C ARG A 164 17.35 12.71 4.63
N MET A 165 17.09 13.97 4.28
CA MET A 165 15.73 14.43 3.97
C MET A 165 15.17 13.77 2.72
N LEU A 166 16.00 13.59 1.68
CA LEU A 166 15.56 12.92 0.46
C LEU A 166 15.19 11.46 0.73
N ASN A 167 16.10 10.68 1.32
CA ASN A 167 15.82 9.27 1.57
C ASN A 167 14.70 9.06 2.59
N CYS A 168 14.59 9.93 3.60
CA CYS A 168 13.49 9.89 4.56
C CYS A 168 12.14 10.21 3.90
N SER A 169 12.07 11.27 3.08
CA SER A 169 10.83 11.68 2.41
C SER A 169 10.31 10.63 1.44
N LEU A 170 11.20 10.00 0.66
CA LEU A 170 10.85 8.89 -0.25
C LEU A 170 10.34 7.66 0.51
N ARG A 171 10.89 7.38 1.70
CA ARG A 171 10.47 6.27 2.56
C ARG A 171 9.11 6.53 3.20
N THR A 172 8.86 7.74 3.69
CA THR A 172 7.64 8.09 4.42
C THR A 172 6.52 8.58 3.52
N PHE A 173 6.80 8.83 2.24
CA PHE A 173 5.96 9.56 1.30
C PHE A 173 5.57 10.93 1.86
N ASP A 174 6.58 11.69 2.24
CA ASP A 174 6.38 13.02 2.79
C ASP A 174 5.81 13.95 1.71
N ILE A 175 4.57 14.37 1.92
CA ILE A 175 3.78 15.15 0.96
C ILE A 175 4.32 16.57 0.75
N THR A 176 5.10 17.08 1.71
CA THR A 176 5.68 18.42 1.66
C THR A 176 7.08 18.36 1.06
N LEU A 177 7.89 17.40 1.52
CA LEU A 177 9.28 17.27 1.09
C LEU A 177 9.45 16.72 -0.31
N ILE A 178 8.64 15.74 -0.74
CA ILE A 178 8.81 15.13 -2.07
C ILE A 178 8.66 16.16 -3.20
N PRO A 179 7.58 16.99 -3.25
CA PRO A 179 7.47 18.03 -4.26
C PRO A 179 8.58 19.09 -4.15
N LEU A 180 8.93 19.50 -2.92
CA LEU A 180 9.93 20.52 -2.64
C LEU A 180 11.35 20.09 -3.08
N MET A 181 11.68 18.81 -2.90
CA MET A 181 12.95 18.21 -3.34
C MET A 181 12.90 17.71 -4.79
N GLY A 182 11.80 17.96 -5.51
CA GLY A 182 11.59 17.45 -6.86
C GLY A 182 12.66 17.90 -7.86
N PHE A 183 13.13 19.15 -7.76
CA PHE A 183 14.22 19.66 -8.60
C PHE A 183 15.52 18.88 -8.32
N PHE A 184 15.83 18.64 -7.05
CA PHE A 184 17.04 17.93 -6.64
C PHE A 184 17.03 16.47 -7.11
N ILE A 185 15.88 15.79 -6.99
CA ILE A 185 15.67 14.43 -7.53
C ILE A 185 15.92 14.41 -9.04
N LYS A 186 15.37 15.38 -9.76
CA LYS A 186 15.52 15.51 -11.21
C LYS A 186 16.98 15.73 -11.61
N ASP A 187 17.68 16.64 -10.93
CA ASP A 187 19.07 16.98 -11.21
C ASP A 187 20.01 15.80 -10.93
N ILE A 188 19.83 15.09 -9.79
CA ILE A 188 20.60 13.87 -9.50
C ILE A 188 20.33 12.82 -10.57
N HIS A 189 19.06 12.56 -10.91
CA HIS A 189 18.70 11.56 -11.91
C HIS A 189 19.34 11.87 -13.28
N GLN A 190 19.24 13.12 -13.74
CA GLN A 190 19.84 13.55 -15.00
C GLN A 190 21.35 13.39 -14.97
N ARG A 191 22.01 13.79 -13.87
CA ARG A 191 23.46 13.65 -13.75
C ARG A 191 23.92 12.20 -13.77
N ILE A 192 23.22 11.31 -13.07
CA ILE A 192 23.49 9.86 -13.12
C ILE A 192 23.34 9.34 -14.56
N LYS A 193 22.27 9.75 -15.26
CA LYS A 193 22.03 9.34 -16.65
C LYS A 193 23.11 9.84 -17.62
N GLU A 194 23.60 11.06 -17.43
CA GLU A 194 24.72 11.61 -18.20
C GLU A 194 26.00 10.80 -18.01
N ILE A 195 26.36 10.48 -16.76
CA ILE A 195 27.55 9.68 -16.45
C ILE A 195 27.39 8.27 -17.03
N HIS A 196 26.24 7.63 -16.78
CA HIS A 196 25.90 6.34 -17.36
C HIS A 196 26.06 6.33 -18.88
N SER A 197 25.53 7.34 -19.60
CA SER A 197 25.65 7.40 -21.05
C SER A 197 27.10 7.43 -21.56
N LYS A 198 28.05 7.92 -20.77
CA LYS A 198 29.49 7.95 -21.11
C LYS A 198 30.23 6.66 -20.76
N GLU A 199 29.70 5.88 -19.81
CA GLU A 199 30.34 4.71 -19.20
C GLU A 199 29.70 3.36 -19.61
N HIS A 200 28.41 3.34 -19.96
CA HIS A 200 27.57 2.14 -20.13
C HIS A 200 28.13 1.11 -21.13
N ASN A 201 28.80 1.54 -22.21
CA ASN A 201 29.39 0.64 -23.21
C ASN A 201 30.85 0.23 -22.93
N LYS A 202 31.46 0.73 -21.84
CA LYS A 202 32.89 0.51 -21.57
C LYS A 202 33.18 -0.59 -20.54
N MET A 203 32.22 -0.94 -19.66
CA MET A 203 32.49 -1.78 -18.49
C MET A 203 32.03 -3.25 -18.60
N GLY A 204 31.14 -3.61 -19.53
CA GLY A 204 30.55 -4.95 -19.57
C GLY A 204 29.75 -5.28 -18.29
N PRO A 205 29.27 -6.52 -18.11
CA PRO A 205 28.59 -6.90 -16.87
C PRO A 205 29.58 -6.91 -15.69
N PHE A 206 29.19 -6.32 -14.56
CA PHE A 206 29.99 -6.24 -13.34
C PHE A 206 29.16 -6.56 -12.10
N ILE A 207 29.82 -6.75 -10.96
CA ILE A 207 29.17 -7.08 -9.68
C ILE A 207 29.40 -5.96 -8.68
N VAL A 208 28.34 -5.58 -7.98
CA VAL A 208 28.40 -4.66 -6.84
C VAL A 208 27.77 -5.28 -5.61
N TYR A 209 28.14 -4.75 -4.45
CA TYR A 209 27.75 -5.26 -3.15
C TYR A 209 27.10 -4.19 -2.29
N ARG A 210 26.11 -4.61 -1.50
CA ARG A 210 25.51 -3.79 -0.44
C ARG A 210 25.19 -4.66 0.77
N GLY A 211 25.60 -4.24 1.95
CA GLY A 211 25.23 -4.91 3.20
C GLY A 211 24.31 -4.04 4.04
N GLN A 212 23.31 -4.65 4.66
CA GLN A 212 22.38 -3.96 5.56
C GLN A 212 21.61 -4.96 6.44
N GLY A 213 20.94 -4.45 7.47
CA GLY A 213 19.91 -5.17 8.21
C GLY A 213 18.57 -5.11 7.50
N MET A 214 17.76 -6.15 7.65
CA MET A 214 16.39 -6.20 7.16
C MET A 214 15.49 -6.90 8.17
N PHE A 215 14.22 -6.51 8.28
CA PHE A 215 13.30 -7.19 9.18
C PHE A 215 13.06 -8.65 8.76
N ASN A 216 12.93 -9.55 9.73
CA ASN A 216 12.75 -10.98 9.47
C ASN A 216 11.55 -11.28 8.54
N ASP A 217 10.44 -10.56 8.70
CA ASP A 217 9.26 -10.73 7.86
C ASP A 217 9.50 -10.33 6.40
N GLU A 218 10.29 -9.28 6.17
CA GLU A 218 10.69 -8.85 4.82
C GLU A 218 11.67 -9.83 4.20
N PHE A 219 12.64 -10.30 4.98
CA PHE A 219 13.58 -11.33 4.54
C PHE A 219 12.87 -12.64 4.15
N ILE A 220 11.87 -13.08 4.92
CA ILE A 220 11.03 -14.24 4.59
C ILE A 220 10.33 -14.02 3.24
N LYS A 221 9.85 -12.82 2.95
CA LYS A 221 9.27 -12.51 1.63
C LYS A 221 10.30 -12.64 0.51
N ILE A 222 11.52 -12.14 0.68
CA ILE A 222 12.59 -12.30 -0.34
C ILE A 222 12.85 -13.79 -0.57
N ARG A 223 13.03 -14.55 0.51
CA ARG A 223 13.32 -15.99 0.45
C ARG A 223 12.23 -16.78 -0.25
N ASN A 224 10.97 -16.39 -0.09
CA ASN A 224 9.82 -17.06 -0.70
C ASN A 224 9.54 -16.63 -2.16
N ASN A 225 10.21 -15.60 -2.66
CA ASN A 225 9.96 -15.02 -4.00
C ASN A 225 11.18 -15.09 -4.92
N ILE A 226 11.93 -16.19 -4.86
CA ILE A 226 13.00 -16.48 -5.84
C ILE A 226 12.38 -16.48 -7.26
N GLY A 227 13.03 -15.76 -8.18
CA GLY A 227 12.55 -15.50 -9.54
C GLY A 227 11.67 -14.25 -9.68
N GLY A 228 11.20 -13.67 -8.57
CA GLY A 228 10.43 -12.44 -8.51
C GLY A 228 11.27 -11.17 -8.69
N LEU A 229 10.61 -10.02 -8.76
CA LEU A 229 11.26 -8.70 -8.83
C LEU A 229 11.44 -8.11 -7.42
N PHE A 230 12.55 -7.41 -7.23
CA PHE A 230 12.93 -6.72 -6.01
C PHE A 230 13.31 -5.29 -6.37
N ALA A 231 12.66 -4.29 -5.77
CA ALA A 231 12.98 -2.89 -6.03
C ALA A 231 13.54 -2.21 -4.78
N PHE A 232 14.61 -1.44 -4.98
CA PHE A 232 15.05 -0.42 -4.03
C PHE A 232 14.35 0.89 -4.39
N ASN A 233 13.52 1.37 -3.47
CA ASN A 233 12.70 2.59 -3.63
C ASN A 233 13.41 3.84 -3.09
N SER A 234 14.74 3.87 -3.22
CA SER A 234 15.60 5.04 -3.00
C SER A 234 16.72 5.08 -4.05
N PHE A 235 17.50 6.15 -4.06
CA PHE A 235 18.81 6.08 -4.70
C PHE A 235 19.63 5.00 -3.99
N LEU A 236 20.29 4.15 -4.76
CA LEU A 236 20.95 2.96 -4.24
C LEU A 236 22.46 3.15 -4.31
N SER A 237 23.07 3.32 -3.15
CA SER A 237 24.52 3.31 -2.98
C SER A 237 25.03 1.88 -2.81
N THR A 238 26.09 1.54 -3.55
CA THR A 238 26.75 0.23 -3.54
C THR A 238 28.27 0.38 -3.66
N SER A 239 29.00 -0.68 -3.33
CA SER A 239 30.46 -0.73 -3.46
C SER A 239 30.88 -1.90 -4.35
N ASP A 240 31.98 -1.74 -5.09
CA ASP A 240 32.65 -2.87 -5.76
C ASP A 240 33.48 -3.73 -4.79
N ASP A 241 33.69 -3.28 -3.55
CA ASP A 241 34.39 -3.99 -2.48
C ASP A 241 33.42 -4.74 -1.55
N LEU A 242 33.49 -6.07 -1.63
CA LEU A 242 32.76 -6.99 -0.76
C LEU A 242 33.05 -6.76 0.74
N SER A 243 34.26 -6.33 1.09
CA SER A 243 34.68 -6.14 2.49
C SER A 243 33.91 -5.00 3.16
N VAL A 244 33.68 -3.91 2.42
CA VAL A 244 32.90 -2.74 2.85
C VAL A 244 31.45 -3.16 3.11
N ALA A 245 30.81 -3.80 2.12
CA ALA A 245 29.45 -4.29 2.25
C ALA A 245 29.29 -5.28 3.41
N THR A 246 30.23 -6.21 3.58
CA THR A 246 30.20 -7.17 4.69
C THR A 246 30.26 -6.48 6.06
N ARG A 247 31.03 -5.39 6.19
CA ARG A 247 31.09 -4.60 7.43
C ARG A 247 29.73 -3.99 7.78
N PHE A 248 29.01 -3.45 6.80
CA PHE A 248 27.66 -2.91 7.00
C PHE A 248 26.64 -3.99 7.37
N ALA A 249 26.69 -5.16 6.72
CA ALA A 249 25.83 -6.29 7.09
C ALA A 249 26.09 -6.76 8.54
N LYS A 250 27.36 -6.85 8.96
CA LYS A 250 27.75 -7.24 10.33
C LYS A 250 27.25 -6.29 11.40
N LYS A 251 27.21 -4.97 11.15
CA LYS A 251 26.63 -4.01 12.12
C LYS A 251 25.17 -4.32 12.48
N SER A 252 24.48 -5.12 11.66
CA SER A 252 23.07 -5.45 11.84
C SER A 252 22.81 -6.80 12.52
N THR A 253 23.82 -7.65 12.74
CA THR A 253 23.64 -8.97 13.37
C THR A 253 23.24 -8.90 14.84
N ASP A 254 23.55 -7.78 15.50
CA ASP A 254 23.34 -7.59 16.93
C ASP A 254 21.93 -7.06 17.28
N ARG A 255 21.05 -6.87 16.28
CA ARG A 255 19.72 -6.25 16.45
C ARG A 255 18.60 -7.29 16.48
N ALA A 256 17.85 -7.34 17.57
CA ALA A 256 16.70 -8.23 17.72
C ALA A 256 15.65 -8.00 16.61
N GLY A 257 15.24 -9.09 15.93
CA GLY A 257 14.20 -9.04 14.89
C GLY A 257 14.67 -8.64 13.48
N LYS A 258 15.98 -8.44 13.29
CA LYS A 258 16.60 -8.18 11.99
C LYS A 258 17.49 -9.34 11.54
N THR A 259 17.51 -9.58 10.24
CA THR A 259 18.43 -10.49 9.54
C THR A 259 19.49 -9.65 8.85
N ALA A 260 20.76 -9.99 9.04
CA ALA A 260 21.85 -9.38 8.30
C ALA A 260 21.88 -9.89 6.86
N ILE A 261 21.83 -8.98 5.89
CA ILE A 261 21.79 -9.30 4.47
C ILE A 261 22.98 -8.68 3.75
N LEU A 262 23.58 -9.49 2.88
CA LEU A 262 24.55 -9.08 1.87
C LEU A 262 23.95 -9.28 0.48
N PHE A 263 23.63 -8.18 -0.21
CA PHE A 263 23.25 -8.18 -1.60
C PHE A 263 24.49 -8.28 -2.49
N GLU A 264 24.49 -9.25 -3.39
CA GLU A 264 25.43 -9.36 -4.51
C GLU A 264 24.63 -9.14 -5.79
N ILE A 265 24.91 -8.03 -6.48
CA ILE A 265 24.09 -7.52 -7.58
C ILE A 265 24.90 -7.62 -8.86
N GLU A 266 24.45 -8.46 -9.79
CA GLU A 266 24.98 -8.55 -11.15
C GLU A 266 24.34 -7.45 -12.01
N VAL A 267 25.15 -6.49 -12.43
CA VAL A 267 24.73 -5.30 -13.17
C VAL A 267 25.15 -5.45 -14.63
N ASP A 268 24.17 -5.41 -15.53
CA ASP A 268 24.44 -5.29 -16.96
C ASP A 268 24.58 -3.81 -17.32
N SER A 269 25.80 -3.38 -17.65
CA SER A 269 26.09 -1.99 -17.94
C SER A 269 25.38 -1.47 -19.19
N THR A 270 24.92 -2.34 -20.09
CA THR A 270 24.30 -1.95 -21.36
C THR A 270 22.83 -1.52 -21.21
N LEU A 271 22.21 -1.83 -20.07
CA LEU A 271 20.79 -1.56 -19.82
C LEU A 271 20.56 -0.12 -19.35
N THR A 272 19.82 0.63 -20.17
CA THR A 272 19.43 2.01 -19.86
C THR A 272 18.32 2.13 -18.81
N SER A 273 17.63 1.04 -18.47
CA SER A 273 16.59 1.00 -17.43
C SER A 273 17.13 1.24 -16.02
N THR A 274 18.40 0.93 -15.77
CA THR A 274 19.05 1.06 -14.47
C THR A 274 20.27 1.98 -14.57
N PRO A 275 20.07 3.30 -14.74
CA PRO A 275 21.19 4.23 -14.86
C PRO A 275 21.95 4.31 -13.54
N PHE A 276 23.28 4.29 -13.64
CA PHE A 276 24.22 4.33 -12.52
C PHE A 276 25.39 5.25 -12.83
N ALA A 277 26.05 5.75 -11.78
CA ALA A 277 27.25 6.56 -11.88
C ALA A 277 28.32 6.01 -10.94
N SER A 278 29.55 5.83 -11.47
CA SER A 278 30.73 5.63 -10.64
C SER A 278 31.16 6.96 -10.04
N LEU A 279 31.33 7.02 -8.71
CA LEU A 279 31.55 8.28 -7.99
C LEU A 279 33.01 8.72 -7.91
N HIS A 280 33.94 7.95 -8.47
CA HIS A 280 35.40 8.12 -8.32
C HIS A 280 35.99 9.51 -8.66
N ASN A 281 35.22 10.42 -9.28
CA ASN A 281 35.62 11.81 -9.56
C ASN A 281 34.46 12.83 -9.40
N ALA A 282 33.37 12.45 -8.71
CA ALA A 282 32.12 13.23 -8.71
C ALA A 282 31.47 13.42 -7.32
N ASP A 283 31.98 12.73 -6.31
CA ASP A 283 31.58 12.86 -4.91
C ASP A 283 32.27 14.06 -4.23
N CYS A 284 31.87 14.32 -2.99
CA CYS A 284 32.43 15.40 -2.17
C CYS A 284 33.71 15.03 -1.40
N HIS A 285 34.13 13.76 -1.48
CA HIS A 285 35.27 13.23 -0.75
C HIS A 285 36.43 12.98 -1.74
N ASP A 286 37.59 13.58 -1.51
CA ASP A 286 38.81 13.36 -2.34
C ASP A 286 39.44 11.96 -2.15
N ASP A 287 38.82 11.09 -1.33
CA ASP A 287 39.39 9.82 -0.87
C ASP A 287 39.20 8.63 -1.84
N GLY A 288 38.60 8.84 -3.01
CA GLY A 288 38.56 7.85 -4.08
C GLY A 288 37.79 6.58 -3.73
N GLU A 289 36.77 6.68 -2.87
CA GLU A 289 35.88 5.57 -2.56
C GLU A 289 35.21 5.05 -3.84
N LYS A 290 35.25 3.72 -4.02
CA LYS A 290 34.68 3.06 -5.20
C LYS A 290 33.19 2.81 -5.00
N GLU A 291 32.45 3.92 -4.92
CA GLU A 291 31.01 3.91 -4.80
C GLU A 291 30.34 3.94 -6.18
N ILE A 292 29.31 3.11 -6.34
CA ILE A 292 28.43 3.12 -7.51
C ILE A 292 27.03 3.49 -7.02
N LEU A 293 26.56 4.65 -7.50
CA LEU A 293 25.25 5.20 -7.17
C LEU A 293 24.27 4.94 -8.31
N PHE A 294 23.18 4.25 -8.00
CA PHE A 294 22.09 4.05 -8.95
C PHE A 294 20.96 5.04 -8.73
N SER A 295 20.30 5.40 -9.83
CA SER A 295 19.08 6.19 -9.77
C SER A 295 17.95 5.47 -9.06
N LEU A 296 17.08 6.24 -8.40
CA LEU A 296 15.80 5.77 -7.88
C LEU A 296 14.78 5.44 -9.00
N PRO A 297 13.87 4.48 -8.79
CA PRO A 297 14.17 3.20 -8.15
C PRO A 297 15.06 2.36 -9.05
N THR A 298 15.71 1.37 -8.43
CA THR A 298 16.37 0.28 -9.14
C THR A 298 15.62 -1.01 -8.90
N VAL A 299 15.32 -1.73 -9.98
CA VAL A 299 14.62 -3.01 -9.95
C VAL A 299 15.55 -4.13 -10.41
N PHE A 300 15.61 -5.19 -9.61
CA PHE A 300 16.42 -6.38 -9.84
C PHE A 300 15.56 -7.63 -9.77
N ARG A 301 16.04 -8.75 -10.31
CA ARG A 301 15.43 -10.07 -10.16
C ARG A 301 16.15 -10.85 -9.07
N ILE A 302 15.38 -11.49 -8.18
CA ILE A 302 15.94 -12.36 -7.13
C ILE A 302 16.36 -13.68 -7.77
N VAL A 303 17.66 -13.95 -7.83
CA VAL A 303 18.22 -15.16 -8.45
C VAL A 303 18.37 -16.27 -7.42
N GLN A 304 18.94 -15.96 -6.26
CA GLN A 304 19.25 -16.94 -5.23
C GLN A 304 19.28 -16.28 -3.85
N VAL A 305 18.87 -17.03 -2.83
CA VAL A 305 19.05 -16.66 -1.42
C VAL A 305 19.76 -17.83 -0.73
N LYS A 306 20.89 -17.57 -0.09
CA LYS A 306 21.67 -18.59 0.62
C LYS A 306 22.27 -18.04 1.91
N GLU A 307 22.46 -18.93 2.87
CA GLU A 307 23.19 -18.59 4.08
C GLU A 307 24.67 -18.37 3.75
N TYR A 308 25.27 -17.38 4.39
CA TYR A 308 26.67 -17.01 4.28
C TYR A 308 27.34 -17.06 5.67
N LYS A 309 28.59 -16.63 5.77
CA LYS A 309 29.35 -16.63 7.03
C LYS A 309 28.75 -15.69 8.07
N ASP A 310 28.99 -15.98 9.35
CA ASP A 310 28.69 -15.10 10.49
C ASP A 310 27.21 -14.69 10.61
N ASN A 311 26.26 -15.62 10.38
CA ASN A 311 24.81 -15.39 10.40
C ASN A 311 24.33 -14.34 9.36
N ILE A 312 25.11 -14.10 8.31
CA ILE A 312 24.74 -13.21 7.21
C ILE A 312 24.06 -14.04 6.13
N TRP A 313 22.99 -13.52 5.53
CA TRP A 313 22.35 -14.10 4.36
C TRP A 313 22.79 -13.39 3.10
N LYS A 314 23.22 -14.15 2.08
CA LYS A 314 23.58 -13.62 0.77
C LYS A 314 22.40 -13.72 -0.19
N VAL A 315 22.02 -12.58 -0.75
CA VAL A 315 20.94 -12.46 -1.74
C VAL A 315 21.55 -12.05 -3.08
N ASN A 316 21.41 -12.93 -4.07
CA ASN A 316 21.87 -12.70 -5.43
C ASN A 316 20.78 -12.00 -6.24
N LEU A 317 21.10 -10.82 -6.75
CA LEU A 317 20.25 -9.99 -7.57
C LEU A 317 20.85 -9.83 -8.98
N LYS A 318 20.01 -9.70 -10.00
CA LYS A 318 20.44 -9.46 -11.38
C LYS A 318 19.63 -8.34 -12.03
N SER A 319 20.27 -7.50 -12.84
CA SER A 319 19.60 -6.45 -13.60
C SER A 319 18.44 -6.97 -14.44
N VAL A 320 17.38 -6.16 -14.53
CA VAL A 320 16.18 -6.47 -15.28
C VAL A 320 16.23 -5.77 -16.64
N SER A 321 15.90 -6.50 -17.71
CA SER A 321 15.96 -5.95 -19.06
C SER A 321 14.95 -4.82 -19.28
N ASN A 322 15.27 -3.91 -20.19
CA ASN A 322 14.38 -2.79 -20.57
C ASN A 322 12.99 -3.25 -21.07
N ASN A 323 12.90 -4.48 -21.57
CA ASN A 323 11.69 -5.07 -22.13
C ASN A 323 11.03 -6.06 -21.16
N ASP A 324 11.33 -5.99 -19.87
CA ASP A 324 10.66 -6.84 -18.89
C ASP A 324 9.16 -6.52 -18.87
N LEU A 325 8.42 -7.46 -19.43
CA LEU A 325 6.99 -7.34 -19.68
C LEU A 325 6.21 -7.07 -18.39
N GLN A 326 6.71 -7.50 -17.22
CA GLN A 326 6.05 -7.26 -15.93
C GLN A 326 6.15 -5.78 -15.53
N ILE A 327 7.34 -5.18 -15.63
CA ILE A 327 7.57 -3.77 -15.29
C ILE A 327 6.80 -2.87 -16.26
N THR A 328 6.90 -3.11 -17.57
CA THR A 328 6.22 -2.29 -18.59
C THR A 328 4.71 -2.32 -18.39
N ARG A 329 4.13 -3.51 -18.23
CA ARG A 329 2.69 -3.65 -18.04
C ARG A 329 2.20 -3.01 -16.75
N LEU A 330 2.96 -3.11 -15.67
CA LEU A 330 2.60 -2.50 -14.39
C LEU A 330 2.69 -0.97 -14.47
N THR A 331 3.76 -0.46 -15.08
CA THR A 331 3.97 0.98 -15.30
C THR A 331 2.84 1.55 -16.16
N ASP A 332 2.52 0.91 -17.28
CA ASP A 332 1.41 1.32 -18.15
C ASP A 332 0.07 1.28 -17.41
N HIS A 333 -0.15 0.26 -16.59
CA HIS A 333 -1.39 0.11 -15.84
C HIS A 333 -1.58 1.27 -14.85
N ILE A 334 -0.57 1.57 -14.03
CA ILE A 334 -0.68 2.64 -13.03
C ILE A 334 -0.64 4.01 -13.70
N LYS A 335 0.16 4.23 -14.77
CA LYS A 335 0.12 5.48 -15.55
C LYS A 335 -1.26 5.76 -16.11
N ARG A 336 -1.99 4.74 -16.59
CA ARG A 336 -3.39 4.90 -17.03
C ARG A 336 -4.34 5.26 -15.88
N GLN A 337 -4.09 4.77 -14.66
CA GLN A 337 -4.91 5.10 -13.49
C GLN A 337 -4.65 6.52 -12.99
N ILE A 338 -3.39 6.94 -12.94
CA ILE A 338 -2.99 8.30 -12.56
C ILE A 338 -3.48 9.29 -13.62
N GLY A 339 -3.25 8.99 -14.90
CA GLY A 339 -3.58 9.87 -16.01
C GLY A 339 -2.68 11.10 -16.08
N GLU A 340 -3.05 12.02 -16.97
CA GLU A 340 -2.39 13.31 -17.13
C GLU A 340 -2.93 14.34 -16.13
N GLY A 341 -2.10 15.31 -15.75
CA GLY A 341 -2.47 16.39 -14.84
C GLY A 341 -1.24 17.10 -14.26
N ASN A 342 -1.47 18.06 -13.37
CA ASN A 342 -0.39 18.65 -12.58
C ASN A 342 0.25 17.56 -11.69
N ALA A 343 1.56 17.64 -11.45
CA ALA A 343 2.29 16.71 -10.60
C ALA A 343 1.64 16.48 -9.22
N ILE A 344 1.16 17.53 -8.55
CA ILE A 344 0.49 17.39 -7.24
C ILE A 344 -0.77 16.54 -7.37
N GLU A 345 -1.51 16.67 -8.48
CA GLU A 345 -2.70 15.89 -8.75
C GLU A 345 -2.36 14.44 -9.05
N GLN A 346 -1.33 14.21 -9.87
CA GLN A 346 -0.84 12.88 -10.18
C GLN A 346 -0.37 12.17 -8.90
N LEU A 347 0.32 12.87 -8.01
CA LEU A 347 0.70 12.38 -6.67
C LEU A 347 -0.53 12.08 -5.81
N GLY A 348 -1.54 12.96 -5.79
CA GLY A 348 -2.80 12.73 -5.09
C GLY A 348 -3.52 11.47 -5.56
N ARG A 349 -3.65 11.26 -6.88
CA ARG A 349 -4.24 10.04 -7.46
C ARG A 349 -3.41 8.79 -7.15
N LEU A 350 -2.08 8.89 -7.21
CA LEU A 350 -1.19 7.80 -6.81
C LEU A 350 -1.43 7.40 -5.34
N MET A 351 -1.57 8.38 -4.42
CA MET A 351 -1.87 8.08 -3.01
C MET A 351 -3.23 7.38 -2.83
N ILE A 352 -4.25 7.74 -3.63
CA ILE A 352 -5.53 7.02 -3.66
C ILE A 352 -5.32 5.56 -4.09
N THR A 353 -4.56 5.33 -5.16
CA THR A 353 -4.25 3.97 -5.65
C THR A 353 -3.48 3.15 -4.62
N LEU A 354 -2.57 3.77 -3.86
CA LEU A 354 -1.82 3.14 -2.77
C LEU A 354 -2.66 2.91 -1.50
N GLY A 355 -3.86 3.48 -1.42
CA GLY A 355 -4.71 3.43 -0.23
C GLY A 355 -4.27 4.36 0.92
N GLU A 356 -3.34 5.27 0.67
CA GLU A 356 -2.87 6.29 1.62
C GLU A 356 -3.81 7.50 1.56
N LEU A 357 -5.05 7.30 2.02
CA LEU A 357 -6.15 8.26 1.84
C LEU A 357 -5.92 9.59 2.56
N GLU A 358 -5.24 9.60 3.71
CA GLU A 358 -4.91 10.84 4.42
C GLU A 358 -3.91 11.69 3.64
N LYS A 359 -2.91 11.05 2.99
CA LYS A 359 -1.95 11.76 2.13
C LYS A 359 -2.61 12.26 0.85
N ALA A 360 -3.49 11.45 0.26
CA ALA A 360 -4.27 11.85 -0.89
C ALA A 360 -5.11 13.10 -0.59
N GLU A 361 -5.79 13.13 0.56
CA GLU A 361 -6.58 14.28 1.01
C GLU A 361 -5.72 15.54 1.07
N ALA A 362 -4.55 15.46 1.71
CA ALA A 362 -3.67 16.60 1.86
C ALA A 362 -3.16 17.17 0.51
N PHE A 363 -2.85 16.30 -0.47
CA PHE A 363 -2.50 16.76 -1.82
C PHE A 363 -3.66 17.50 -2.51
N TYR A 364 -4.88 17.00 -2.38
CA TYR A 364 -6.05 17.65 -2.99
C TYR A 364 -6.49 18.92 -2.25
N GLU A 365 -6.26 19.03 -0.94
CA GLU A 365 -6.43 20.27 -0.20
C GLU A 365 -5.41 21.34 -0.64
N LEU A 366 -4.14 20.96 -0.83
CA LEU A 366 -3.12 21.86 -1.37
C LEU A 366 -3.46 22.32 -2.80
N LEU A 367 -3.99 21.42 -3.64
CA LEU A 367 -4.54 21.81 -4.94
C LEU A 367 -5.71 22.78 -4.80
N ARG A 368 -6.62 22.54 -3.86
CA ARG A 368 -7.78 23.41 -3.62
C ARG A 368 -7.35 24.82 -3.20
N GLU A 369 -6.32 24.95 -2.35
CA GLU A 369 -5.78 26.23 -1.89
C GLU A 369 -5.03 26.99 -2.99
N SER A 370 -4.28 26.26 -3.83
CA SER A 370 -3.52 26.84 -4.95
C SER A 370 -4.37 27.17 -6.19
N THR A 371 -5.55 26.56 -6.33
CA THR A 371 -6.43 26.76 -7.49
C THR A 371 -7.30 28.00 -7.31
N SER A 372 -7.21 28.95 -8.25
CA SER A 372 -8.11 30.11 -8.27
C SER A 372 -9.57 29.67 -8.45
N GLU A 373 -10.49 30.28 -7.70
CA GLU A 373 -11.94 30.05 -7.86
C GLU A 373 -12.46 30.38 -9.28
N ASN A 374 -11.67 31.13 -10.07
CA ASN A 374 -11.99 31.42 -11.47
C ASN A 374 -11.85 30.20 -12.39
N ASP A 375 -11.02 29.21 -12.05
CA ASP A 375 -10.96 27.93 -12.75
C ASP A 375 -12.03 26.97 -12.22
N LYS A 376 -13.27 27.27 -12.59
CA LYS A 376 -14.45 26.54 -12.11
C LYS A 376 -14.43 25.06 -12.46
N LYS A 377 -13.87 24.68 -13.62
CA LYS A 377 -13.83 23.28 -14.05
C LYS A 377 -12.88 22.48 -13.16
N GLU A 378 -11.68 23.01 -12.96
CA GLU A 378 -10.68 22.37 -12.13
C GLU A 378 -11.10 22.32 -10.66
N PHE A 379 -11.66 23.43 -10.16
CA PHE A 379 -12.17 23.52 -8.80
C PHE A 379 -13.27 22.49 -8.53
N ALA A 380 -14.22 22.30 -9.45
CA ALA A 380 -15.26 21.27 -9.31
C ALA A 380 -14.69 19.85 -9.30
N ARG A 381 -13.66 19.59 -10.12
CA ARG A 381 -12.98 18.30 -10.19
C ARG A 381 -12.24 17.97 -8.90
N ILE A 382 -11.53 18.94 -8.33
CA ILE A 382 -10.86 18.83 -7.01
C ILE A 382 -11.88 18.51 -5.91
N HIS A 383 -13.01 19.22 -5.88
CA HIS A 383 -14.08 18.96 -4.90
C HIS A 383 -14.66 17.55 -5.07
N ASN A 384 -14.91 17.09 -6.30
CA ASN A 384 -15.37 15.71 -6.51
C ASN A 384 -14.34 14.66 -6.04
N GLN A 385 -13.04 14.94 -6.16
CA GLN A 385 -11.99 14.04 -5.65
C GLN A 385 -11.90 14.05 -4.11
N LEU A 386 -11.98 15.22 -3.47
CA LEU A 386 -12.06 15.32 -2.00
C LEU A 386 -13.27 14.56 -1.44
N GLY A 387 -14.44 14.72 -2.07
CA GLY A 387 -15.63 13.93 -1.73
C GLY A 387 -15.40 12.42 -1.87
N TYR A 388 -14.70 11.99 -2.91
CA TYR A 388 -14.34 10.59 -3.13
C TYR A 388 -13.36 10.04 -2.10
N ILE A 389 -12.38 10.85 -1.69
CA ILE A 389 -11.44 10.49 -0.63
C ILE A 389 -12.19 10.31 0.70
N LYS A 390 -13.05 11.27 1.07
CA LYS A 390 -13.90 11.16 2.27
C LYS A 390 -14.81 9.93 2.23
N TYR A 391 -15.40 9.64 1.07
CA TYR A 391 -16.17 8.42 0.87
C TYR A 391 -15.33 7.15 1.12
N LYS A 392 -14.11 7.09 0.61
CA LYS A 392 -13.20 5.95 0.81
C LYS A 392 -12.73 5.80 2.26
N GLN A 393 -12.58 6.90 2.98
CA GLN A 393 -12.28 6.90 4.42
C GLN A 393 -13.46 6.44 5.27
N GLY A 394 -14.68 6.41 4.71
CA GLY A 394 -15.92 6.14 5.46
C GLY A 394 -16.54 7.38 6.11
N ASN A 395 -15.95 8.55 5.91
CA ASN A 395 -16.41 9.84 6.43
C ASN A 395 -17.50 10.43 5.51
N TYR A 396 -18.64 9.73 5.41
CA TYR A 396 -19.66 10.04 4.41
C TYR A 396 -20.29 11.43 4.58
N SER A 397 -20.54 11.84 5.82
CA SER A 397 -21.11 13.17 6.12
C SER A 397 -20.18 14.31 5.70
N ASP A 398 -18.87 14.13 5.84
CA ASP A 398 -17.87 15.13 5.44
C ASP A 398 -17.68 15.17 3.91
N GLY A 399 -18.00 14.09 3.21
CA GLY A 399 -17.92 14.00 1.75
C GLY A 399 -19.07 14.71 1.01
N GLU A 400 -20.25 14.81 1.63
CA GLU A 400 -21.46 15.38 1.00
C GLU A 400 -21.29 16.86 0.57
N PRO A 401 -20.72 17.76 1.39
CA PRO A 401 -20.51 19.16 1.00
C PRO A 401 -19.61 19.30 -0.24
N PHE A 402 -18.56 18.47 -0.34
CA PHE A 402 -17.65 18.49 -1.47
C PHE A 402 -18.34 18.11 -2.78
N TYR A 403 -19.10 17.01 -2.78
CA TYR A 403 -19.86 16.64 -3.98
C TYR A 403 -20.94 17.64 -4.35
N THR A 404 -21.63 18.20 -3.36
CA THR A 404 -22.66 19.24 -3.57
C THR A 404 -22.04 20.45 -4.25
N LYS A 405 -20.89 20.92 -3.76
CA LYS A 405 -20.17 22.05 -4.35
C LYS A 405 -19.71 21.77 -5.78
N ALA A 406 -19.15 20.59 -6.03
CA ALA A 406 -18.75 20.16 -7.38
C ALA A 406 -19.95 20.16 -8.35
N CYS A 407 -21.08 19.61 -7.90
CA CYS A 407 -22.32 19.53 -8.65
C CYS A 407 -22.87 20.92 -9.00
N GLU A 408 -22.97 21.84 -8.04
CA GLU A 408 -23.46 23.20 -8.27
C GLU A 408 -22.66 23.95 -9.34
N ILE A 409 -21.33 23.77 -9.35
CA ILE A 409 -20.45 24.40 -10.32
C ILE A 409 -20.65 23.76 -11.70
N GLN A 410 -20.64 22.43 -11.77
CA GLN A 410 -20.82 21.68 -13.01
C GLN A 410 -22.19 21.93 -13.65
N GLU A 411 -23.27 22.02 -12.87
CA GLU A 411 -24.62 22.34 -13.36
C GLU A 411 -24.68 23.73 -14.03
N LYS A 412 -23.97 24.72 -13.50
CA LYS A 412 -23.88 26.08 -14.09
C LYS A 412 -23.06 26.13 -15.38
N MET A 413 -22.24 25.12 -15.64
CA MET A 413 -21.31 25.06 -16.79
C MET A 413 -21.79 24.12 -17.91
N ARG A 414 -23.01 23.59 -17.79
CA ARG A 414 -23.59 22.71 -18.81
C ARG A 414 -23.74 23.44 -20.15
N PRO A 415 -23.58 22.73 -21.29
CA PRO A 415 -23.39 21.28 -21.42
C PRO A 415 -21.92 20.81 -21.36
N SER A 416 -20.96 21.73 -21.22
CA SER A 416 -19.53 21.44 -21.35
C SER A 416 -18.96 20.48 -20.27
N THR A 417 -19.72 20.25 -19.21
CA THR A 417 -19.37 19.47 -18.01
C THR A 417 -20.30 18.27 -17.82
N ASP A 418 -21.12 17.90 -18.81
CA ASP A 418 -22.15 16.87 -18.67
C ASP A 418 -21.56 15.53 -18.16
N LEU A 419 -20.49 15.03 -18.78
CA LEU A 419 -19.88 13.76 -18.35
C LEU A 419 -19.26 13.85 -16.94
N ASP A 420 -18.63 14.97 -16.59
CA ASP A 420 -18.09 15.20 -15.25
C ASP A 420 -19.20 15.24 -14.20
N LEU A 421 -20.34 15.86 -14.53
CA LEU A 421 -21.53 15.90 -13.69
C LEU A 421 -22.15 14.50 -13.50
N ALA A 422 -22.15 13.66 -14.54
CA ALA A 422 -22.60 12.27 -14.42
C ALA A 422 -21.72 11.45 -13.45
N VAL A 423 -20.40 11.72 -13.43
CA VAL A 423 -19.48 11.13 -12.44
C VAL A 423 -19.82 11.62 -11.03
N THR A 424 -19.99 12.93 -10.84
CA THR A 424 -20.35 13.52 -9.53
C THR A 424 -21.68 12.96 -9.01
N TYR A 425 -22.73 12.90 -9.83
CA TYR A 425 -24.00 12.28 -9.45
C TYR A 425 -23.85 10.79 -9.12
N SER A 426 -23.03 10.05 -9.87
CA SER A 426 -22.77 8.64 -9.53
C SER A 426 -22.13 8.49 -8.15
N ASN A 427 -21.17 9.36 -7.84
CA ASN A 427 -20.50 9.38 -6.54
C ASN A 427 -21.45 9.77 -5.41
N MET A 428 -22.31 10.78 -5.60
CA MET A 428 -23.37 11.12 -4.66
C MET A 428 -24.36 9.97 -4.44
N GLY A 429 -24.68 9.22 -5.49
CA GLY A 429 -25.52 8.02 -5.39
C GLY A 429 -24.88 6.93 -4.52
N LEU A 430 -23.57 6.69 -4.68
CA LEU A 430 -22.81 5.77 -3.83
C LEU A 430 -22.74 6.23 -2.37
N LEU A 431 -22.57 7.54 -2.15
CA LEU A 431 -22.57 8.16 -0.83
C LEU A 431 -23.93 7.94 -0.13
N CYS A 432 -25.02 8.31 -0.80
CA CYS A 432 -26.39 8.13 -0.29
C CYS A 432 -26.71 6.66 -0.03
N THR A 433 -26.26 5.76 -0.90
CA THR A 433 -26.38 4.31 -0.70
C THR A 433 -25.68 3.88 0.59
N SER A 434 -24.50 4.43 0.89
CA SER A 434 -23.73 4.10 2.10
C SER A 434 -24.35 4.68 3.37
N LEU A 435 -25.01 5.84 3.26
CA LEU A 435 -25.87 6.43 4.30
C LEU A 435 -27.25 5.76 4.41
N ASN A 436 -27.52 4.73 3.61
CA ASN A 436 -28.79 4.00 3.55
C ASN A 436 -30.01 4.85 3.11
N ASP A 437 -29.78 5.99 2.45
CA ASP A 437 -30.81 6.77 1.77
C ASP A 437 -30.97 6.28 0.32
N THR A 438 -31.73 5.19 0.17
CA THR A 438 -31.94 4.57 -1.14
C THR A 438 -32.71 5.46 -2.12
N SER A 439 -33.53 6.38 -1.61
CA SER A 439 -34.35 7.26 -2.46
C SER A 439 -33.50 8.34 -3.13
N LYS A 440 -32.64 9.02 -2.37
CA LYS A 440 -31.66 9.97 -2.96
C LYS A 440 -30.67 9.24 -3.85
N ALA A 441 -30.19 8.07 -3.43
CA ALA A 441 -29.27 7.27 -4.23
C ALA A 441 -29.82 6.97 -5.62
N LEU A 442 -31.08 6.52 -5.70
CA LEU A 442 -31.75 6.23 -6.97
C LEU A 442 -31.89 7.49 -7.83
N SER A 443 -32.29 8.61 -7.23
CA SER A 443 -32.41 9.90 -7.93
C SER A 443 -31.09 10.32 -8.58
N TYR A 444 -29.99 10.27 -7.83
CA TYR A 444 -28.68 10.64 -8.36
C TYR A 444 -28.17 9.67 -9.42
N HIS A 445 -28.32 8.36 -9.23
CA HIS A 445 -27.94 7.38 -10.25
C HIS A 445 -28.77 7.51 -11.53
N GLN A 446 -30.06 7.85 -11.41
CA GLN A 446 -30.92 8.09 -12.58
C GLN A 446 -30.50 9.35 -13.34
N LYS A 447 -30.18 10.45 -12.64
CA LYS A 447 -29.61 11.65 -13.28
C LYS A 447 -28.29 11.35 -14.00
N ALA A 448 -27.41 10.55 -13.40
CA ALA A 448 -26.17 10.12 -14.04
C ALA A 448 -26.45 9.27 -15.29
N LEU A 449 -27.43 8.37 -15.22
CA LEU A 449 -27.83 7.51 -16.33
C LEU A 449 -28.34 8.33 -17.52
N GLU A 450 -29.25 9.28 -17.29
CA GLU A 450 -29.81 10.15 -18.34
C GLU A 450 -28.72 10.91 -19.10
N ILE A 451 -27.73 11.44 -18.38
CA ILE A 451 -26.61 12.13 -19.00
C ILE A 451 -25.75 11.17 -19.82
N ARG A 452 -25.46 9.97 -19.30
CA ARG A 452 -24.64 8.97 -19.98
C ARG A 452 -25.33 8.41 -21.22
N GLU A 453 -26.63 8.13 -21.16
CA GLU A 453 -27.40 7.65 -22.32
C GLU A 453 -27.47 8.70 -23.45
N LYS A 454 -27.44 9.99 -23.11
CA LYS A 454 -27.40 11.07 -24.10
C LYS A 454 -26.02 11.25 -24.75
N ASN A 455 -24.93 11.03 -24.01
CA ASN A 455 -23.58 11.43 -24.42
C ASN A 455 -22.64 10.27 -24.77
N LEU A 456 -23.00 9.02 -24.46
CA LEU A 456 -22.16 7.84 -24.64
C LEU A 456 -22.82 6.83 -25.58
N GLU A 457 -22.01 5.98 -26.20
CA GLU A 457 -22.49 4.86 -27.01
C GLU A 457 -23.22 3.82 -26.15
N VAL A 458 -24.16 3.08 -26.76
CA VAL A 458 -25.04 2.12 -26.06
C VAL A 458 -24.28 1.04 -25.28
N ASN A 459 -23.08 0.67 -25.73
CA ASN A 459 -22.24 -0.35 -25.10
C ASN A 459 -21.09 0.24 -24.26
N HIS A 460 -21.16 1.53 -23.91
CA HIS A 460 -20.12 2.16 -23.11
C HIS A 460 -20.08 1.59 -21.69
N GLN A 461 -18.88 1.34 -21.19
CA GLN A 461 -18.63 0.72 -19.88
C GLN A 461 -19.32 1.47 -18.72
N ASP A 462 -19.35 2.80 -18.77
CA ASP A 462 -19.98 3.62 -17.74
C ASP A 462 -21.49 3.43 -17.62
N LEU A 463 -22.19 3.08 -18.71
CA LEU A 463 -23.60 2.71 -18.65
C LEU A 463 -23.78 1.43 -17.85
N ALA A 464 -22.95 0.41 -18.11
CA ALA A 464 -23.00 -0.85 -17.36
C ALA A 464 -22.74 -0.65 -15.86
N THR A 465 -21.77 0.20 -15.51
CA THR A 465 -21.49 0.59 -14.12
C THR A 465 -22.70 1.28 -13.48
N THR A 466 -23.36 2.18 -14.22
CA THR A 466 -24.55 2.89 -13.73
C THR A 466 -25.71 1.93 -13.48
N TYR A 467 -26.02 1.05 -14.44
CA TYR A 467 -27.05 0.03 -14.28
C TYR A 467 -26.76 -0.88 -13.09
N ASN A 468 -25.51 -1.28 -12.87
CA ASN A 468 -25.16 -2.11 -11.72
C ASN A 468 -25.41 -1.39 -10.39
N ASN A 469 -25.08 -0.10 -10.31
CA ASN A 469 -25.32 0.69 -9.11
C ASN A 469 -26.81 0.89 -8.84
N ILE A 470 -27.62 1.14 -9.87
CA ILE A 470 -29.08 1.19 -9.76
C ILE A 470 -29.63 -0.17 -9.28
N GLY A 471 -29.16 -1.27 -9.88
CA GLY A 471 -29.51 -2.63 -9.45
C GLY A 471 -29.20 -2.88 -7.97
N LEU A 472 -28.04 -2.41 -7.49
CA LEU A 472 -27.67 -2.51 -6.08
C LEU A 472 -28.60 -1.73 -5.16
N VAL A 473 -29.06 -0.55 -5.57
CA VAL A 473 -30.03 0.23 -4.80
C VAL A 473 -31.38 -0.51 -4.71
N TYR A 474 -31.89 -1.06 -5.82
CA TYR A 474 -33.12 -1.87 -5.80
C TYR A 474 -32.97 -3.15 -4.96
N ASP A 475 -31.82 -3.82 -5.02
CA ASP A 475 -31.52 -5.00 -4.21
C ASP A 475 -31.57 -4.68 -2.71
N ARG A 476 -31.02 -3.53 -2.29
CA ARG A 476 -31.13 -3.04 -0.89
C ARG A 476 -32.57 -2.75 -0.48
N ARG A 477 -33.42 -2.31 -1.41
CA ARG A 477 -34.87 -2.14 -1.19
C ARG A 477 -35.65 -3.45 -1.23
N LYS A 478 -34.99 -4.58 -1.48
CA LYS A 478 -35.58 -5.92 -1.68
C LYS A 478 -36.50 -6.02 -2.91
N GLU A 479 -36.31 -5.12 -3.86
CA GLU A 479 -37.01 -5.11 -5.16
C GLU A 479 -36.22 -5.95 -6.18
N PHE A 480 -36.10 -7.25 -5.89
CA PHE A 480 -35.14 -8.14 -6.56
C PHE A 480 -35.38 -8.32 -8.07
N SER A 481 -36.64 -8.29 -8.52
CA SER A 481 -36.97 -8.39 -9.96
C SER A 481 -36.46 -7.19 -10.74
N THR A 482 -36.63 -5.98 -10.19
CA THR A 482 -36.11 -4.75 -10.78
C THR A 482 -34.59 -4.75 -10.76
N ALA A 483 -33.98 -5.15 -9.62
CA ALA A 483 -32.53 -5.29 -9.51
C ALA A 483 -31.95 -6.24 -10.56
N LEU A 484 -32.57 -7.41 -10.74
CA LEU A 484 -32.19 -8.41 -11.73
C LEU A 484 -32.20 -7.83 -13.15
N SER A 485 -33.25 -7.11 -13.55
CA SER A 485 -33.32 -6.47 -14.87
C SER A 485 -32.15 -5.50 -15.12
N TYR A 486 -31.77 -4.72 -14.11
CA TYR A 486 -30.61 -3.82 -14.22
C TYR A 486 -29.29 -4.59 -14.28
N TYR A 487 -29.11 -5.64 -13.48
CA TYR A 487 -27.92 -6.48 -13.55
C TYR A 487 -27.79 -7.21 -14.89
N GLU A 488 -28.89 -7.63 -15.51
CA GLU A 488 -28.90 -8.22 -16.85
C GLU A 488 -28.47 -7.21 -17.93
N LYS A 489 -28.90 -5.94 -17.82
CA LYS A 489 -28.41 -4.86 -18.69
C LYS A 489 -26.90 -4.65 -18.53
N THR A 490 -26.39 -4.64 -17.28
CA THR A 490 -24.95 -4.60 -17.00
C THR A 490 -24.24 -5.79 -17.64
N LEU A 491 -24.76 -7.01 -17.46
CA LEU A 491 -24.14 -8.23 -17.97
C LEU A 491 -24.04 -8.18 -19.50
N LYS A 492 -25.13 -7.76 -20.18
CA LYS A 492 -25.16 -7.63 -21.64
C LYS A 492 -24.03 -6.77 -22.17
N ILE A 493 -23.83 -5.57 -21.60
CA ILE A 493 -22.76 -4.67 -22.02
C ILE A 493 -21.38 -5.28 -21.72
N TYR A 494 -21.16 -5.74 -20.48
CA TYR A 494 -19.86 -6.30 -20.09
C TYR A 494 -19.46 -7.54 -20.87
N THR A 495 -20.42 -8.41 -21.26
CA THR A 495 -20.12 -9.58 -22.11
C THR A 495 -19.70 -9.20 -23.54
N GLN A 496 -20.03 -8.00 -24.01
CA GLN A 496 -19.65 -7.53 -25.34
C GLN A 496 -18.29 -6.84 -25.36
N ILE A 497 -17.92 -6.13 -24.29
CA ILE A 497 -16.73 -5.27 -24.28
C ILE A 497 -15.55 -5.82 -23.46
N LEU A 498 -15.78 -6.85 -22.61
CA LEU A 498 -14.74 -7.38 -21.71
C LEU A 498 -14.35 -8.82 -22.06
N PRO A 499 -13.09 -9.21 -21.77
CA PRO A 499 -12.68 -10.61 -21.79
C PRO A 499 -13.54 -11.49 -20.88
N VAL A 500 -13.73 -12.77 -21.25
CA VAL A 500 -14.60 -13.74 -20.56
C VAL A 500 -14.26 -13.95 -19.08
N ASN A 501 -13.02 -13.69 -18.68
CA ASN A 501 -12.49 -13.87 -17.35
C ASN A 501 -12.44 -12.55 -16.53
N HIS A 502 -12.99 -11.45 -17.04
CA HIS A 502 -12.86 -10.15 -16.40
C HIS A 502 -13.59 -10.07 -15.04
N ARG A 503 -12.95 -9.44 -14.04
CA ARG A 503 -13.47 -9.34 -12.66
C ARG A 503 -14.89 -8.79 -12.52
N TRP A 504 -15.29 -7.88 -13.42
CA TRP A 504 -16.62 -7.27 -13.40
C TRP A 504 -17.71 -8.25 -13.84
N LEU A 505 -17.43 -9.17 -14.78
CA LEU A 505 -18.37 -10.24 -15.11
C LEU A 505 -18.65 -11.13 -13.89
N ALA A 506 -17.61 -11.48 -13.12
CA ALA A 506 -17.79 -12.24 -11.88
C ALA A 506 -18.64 -11.47 -10.84
N ILE A 507 -18.48 -10.15 -10.72
CA ILE A 507 -19.31 -9.33 -9.81
C ILE A 507 -20.77 -9.34 -10.28
N THR A 508 -21.01 -9.15 -11.57
CA THR A 508 -22.37 -9.12 -12.13
C THR A 508 -23.05 -10.47 -11.99
N TYR A 509 -22.39 -11.59 -12.34
CA TYR A 509 -22.93 -12.93 -12.14
C TYR A 509 -23.24 -13.23 -10.66
N LYS A 510 -22.38 -12.78 -9.74
CA LYS A 510 -22.63 -12.91 -8.31
C LYS A 510 -23.88 -12.13 -7.89
N ASN A 511 -24.02 -10.88 -8.34
CA ASN A 511 -25.18 -10.04 -8.01
C ASN A 511 -26.48 -10.63 -8.57
N ILE A 512 -26.47 -11.10 -9.82
CA ILE A 512 -27.59 -11.83 -10.45
C ILE A 512 -27.94 -13.07 -9.64
N GLY A 513 -26.94 -13.89 -9.28
CA GLY A 513 -27.17 -15.12 -8.54
C GLY A 513 -27.81 -14.88 -7.18
N LEU A 514 -27.35 -13.86 -6.46
CA LEU A 514 -27.93 -13.45 -5.17
C LEU A 514 -29.36 -12.91 -5.30
N ALA A 515 -29.64 -12.10 -6.33
CA ALA A 515 -31.00 -11.61 -6.58
C ALA A 515 -31.97 -12.76 -6.88
N GLN A 516 -31.57 -13.71 -7.73
CA GLN A 516 -32.35 -14.91 -8.06
C GLN A 516 -32.60 -15.80 -6.84
N ILE A 517 -31.59 -16.03 -6.00
CA ILE A 517 -31.77 -16.77 -4.73
C ILE A 517 -32.79 -16.05 -3.83
N SER A 518 -32.74 -14.72 -3.75
CA SER A 518 -33.68 -13.91 -2.97
C SER A 518 -35.11 -13.98 -3.54
N MET A 519 -35.25 -14.17 -4.85
CA MET A 519 -36.51 -14.47 -5.55
C MET A 519 -36.96 -15.94 -5.42
N LYS A 520 -36.24 -16.78 -4.67
CA LYS A 520 -36.45 -18.23 -4.50
C LYS A 520 -36.12 -19.08 -5.74
N GLU A 521 -35.47 -18.52 -6.74
CA GLU A 521 -34.94 -19.23 -7.92
C GLU A 521 -33.55 -19.82 -7.65
N ARG A 522 -33.46 -20.65 -6.60
CA ARG A 522 -32.18 -21.06 -5.99
C ARG A 522 -31.22 -21.75 -6.96
N MET A 523 -31.72 -22.64 -7.82
CA MET A 523 -30.85 -23.40 -8.73
C MET A 523 -30.26 -22.52 -9.84
N ILE A 524 -31.05 -21.58 -10.37
CA ILE A 524 -30.56 -20.62 -11.38
C ILE A 524 -29.52 -19.71 -10.72
N GLY A 525 -29.79 -19.24 -9.51
CA GLY A 525 -28.86 -18.38 -8.77
C GLY A 525 -27.56 -19.07 -8.39
N LEU A 526 -27.61 -20.35 -7.98
CA LEU A 526 -26.43 -21.17 -7.72
C LEU A 526 -25.58 -21.33 -9.00
N ASN A 527 -26.20 -21.56 -10.16
CA ASN A 527 -25.47 -21.65 -11.42
C ASN A 527 -24.70 -20.36 -11.74
N ASN A 528 -25.32 -19.19 -11.51
CA ASN A 528 -24.66 -17.91 -11.69
C ASN A 528 -23.54 -17.65 -10.67
N LEU A 529 -23.71 -18.08 -9.41
CA LEU A 529 -22.63 -18.05 -8.42
C LEU A 529 -21.45 -18.96 -8.79
N CYS A 530 -21.71 -20.15 -9.34
CA CYS A 530 -20.67 -21.05 -9.84
C CYS A 530 -19.90 -20.42 -11.00
N LYS A 531 -20.59 -19.79 -11.98
CA LYS A 531 -19.94 -19.03 -13.05
C LYS A 531 -19.05 -17.90 -12.50
N ALA A 532 -19.55 -17.14 -11.51
CA ALA A 532 -18.75 -16.11 -10.86
C ALA A 532 -17.50 -16.69 -10.19
N MET A 533 -17.60 -17.86 -9.57
CA MET A 533 -16.48 -18.57 -8.95
C MET A 533 -15.46 -19.05 -9.99
N GLU A 534 -15.91 -19.64 -11.10
CA GLU A 534 -15.04 -20.10 -12.20
C GLU A 534 -14.24 -18.94 -12.80
N ILE A 535 -14.90 -17.81 -13.05
CA ILE A 535 -14.22 -16.59 -13.50
C ILE A 535 -13.16 -16.15 -12.47
N ARG A 536 -13.45 -16.23 -11.17
CA ARG A 536 -12.46 -15.89 -10.13
C ARG A 536 -11.32 -16.90 -10.02
N LYS A 537 -11.58 -18.19 -10.19
CA LYS A 537 -10.54 -19.24 -10.16
C LYS A 537 -9.61 -19.18 -11.36
N THR A 538 -10.12 -18.73 -12.52
CA THR A 538 -9.29 -18.50 -13.71
C THR A 538 -8.53 -17.18 -13.62
N ALA A 539 -9.11 -16.14 -13.04
CA ALA A 539 -8.50 -14.82 -12.94
C ALA A 539 -7.50 -14.65 -11.78
N PHE A 540 -7.60 -15.42 -10.70
CA PHE A 540 -6.79 -15.22 -9.49
C PHE A 540 -6.06 -16.49 -9.03
N PRO A 541 -4.92 -16.36 -8.31
CA PRO A 541 -4.31 -17.45 -7.58
C PRO A 541 -5.31 -18.14 -6.64
N SER A 542 -5.11 -19.44 -6.42
CA SER A 542 -6.04 -20.27 -5.65
C SER A 542 -6.32 -19.78 -4.22
N ASN A 543 -5.47 -18.94 -3.64
CA ASN A 543 -5.59 -18.37 -2.30
C ASN A 543 -6.26 -16.96 -2.26
N HIS A 544 -6.79 -16.46 -3.38
CA HIS A 544 -7.33 -15.10 -3.43
C HIS A 544 -8.64 -14.95 -2.61
N PRO A 545 -8.76 -13.91 -1.76
CA PRO A 545 -9.91 -13.73 -0.86
C PRO A 545 -11.28 -13.72 -1.55
N SER A 546 -11.38 -13.26 -2.80
CA SER A 546 -12.65 -13.24 -3.52
C SER A 546 -13.21 -14.64 -3.77
N ILE A 547 -12.35 -15.65 -3.94
CA ILE A 547 -12.78 -17.03 -4.15
C ILE A 547 -13.41 -17.55 -2.85
N ALA A 548 -12.74 -17.36 -1.71
CA ALA A 548 -13.28 -17.70 -0.39
C ALA A 548 -14.63 -17.03 -0.10
N SER A 549 -14.80 -15.78 -0.53
CA SER A 549 -16.07 -15.05 -0.40
C SER A 549 -17.21 -15.73 -1.15
N ILE A 550 -16.99 -16.13 -2.42
CA ILE A 550 -18.00 -16.81 -3.23
C ILE A 550 -18.27 -18.22 -2.69
N CYS A 551 -17.23 -18.99 -2.30
CA CYS A 551 -17.39 -20.30 -1.66
C CYS A 551 -18.25 -20.21 -0.40
N GLY A 552 -18.01 -19.20 0.46
CA GLY A 552 -18.83 -18.98 1.66
C GLY A 552 -20.30 -18.64 1.35
N ILE A 553 -20.56 -17.90 0.26
CA ILE A 553 -21.92 -17.63 -0.21
C ILE A 553 -22.59 -18.92 -0.69
N ILE A 554 -21.91 -19.70 -1.55
CA ILE A 554 -22.45 -20.96 -2.08
C ILE A 554 -22.72 -21.95 -0.94
N GLY A 555 -21.79 -22.09 0.02
CA GLY A 555 -21.97 -22.93 1.20
C GLY A 555 -23.18 -22.51 2.04
N ARG A 556 -23.45 -21.21 2.17
CA ARG A 556 -24.65 -20.71 2.85
C ARG A 556 -25.93 -21.13 2.14
N VAL A 557 -25.96 -21.05 0.82
CA VAL A 557 -27.13 -21.42 0.02
C VAL A 557 -27.39 -22.92 0.12
N TYR A 558 -26.37 -23.78 0.02
CA TYR A 558 -26.55 -25.23 0.19
C TYR A 558 -27.01 -25.60 1.60
N ARG A 559 -26.53 -24.90 2.64
CA ARG A 559 -27.01 -25.07 4.01
C ARG A 559 -28.50 -24.75 4.13
N GLU A 560 -28.97 -23.67 3.50
CA GLU A 560 -30.38 -23.28 3.50
C GLU A 560 -31.27 -24.26 2.73
N VAL A 561 -30.71 -24.98 1.75
CA VAL A 561 -31.38 -26.07 1.02
C VAL A 561 -31.40 -27.38 1.82
N GLY A 562 -30.54 -27.53 2.83
CA GLY A 562 -30.40 -28.74 3.63
C GLY A 562 -29.36 -29.73 3.10
N ASP A 563 -28.64 -29.40 2.02
CA ASP A 563 -27.46 -30.18 1.59
C ASP A 563 -26.24 -29.77 2.41
N TYR A 564 -26.20 -30.28 3.64
CA TYR A 564 -25.12 -30.03 4.59
C TYR A 564 -23.77 -30.57 4.10
N SER A 565 -23.77 -31.65 3.32
CA SER A 565 -22.55 -32.27 2.81
C SER A 565 -21.81 -31.36 1.83
N THR A 566 -22.54 -30.77 0.87
CA THR A 566 -21.99 -29.84 -0.10
C THR A 566 -21.68 -28.49 0.56
N ALA A 567 -22.50 -28.05 1.51
CA ALA A 567 -22.24 -26.83 2.27
C ALA A 567 -20.91 -26.88 3.04
N LEU A 568 -20.63 -28.00 3.73
CA LEU A 568 -19.37 -28.20 4.45
C LEU A 568 -18.16 -28.15 3.51
N LYS A 569 -18.22 -28.82 2.35
CA LYS A 569 -17.12 -28.77 1.34
C LYS A 569 -16.78 -27.34 0.93
N PHE A 570 -17.78 -26.52 0.61
CA PHE A 570 -17.55 -25.13 0.23
C PHE A 570 -17.05 -24.26 1.39
N TYR A 571 -17.51 -24.50 2.61
CA TYR A 571 -16.99 -23.78 3.77
C TYR A 571 -15.56 -24.18 4.13
N GLU A 572 -15.19 -25.45 4.01
CA GLU A 572 -13.81 -25.93 4.19
C GLU A 572 -12.88 -25.32 3.15
N GLU A 573 -13.29 -25.30 1.87
CA GLU A 573 -12.55 -24.60 0.81
C GLU A 573 -12.39 -23.11 1.13
N ALA A 574 -13.45 -22.44 1.59
CA ALA A 574 -13.38 -21.02 1.98
C ALA A 574 -12.42 -20.77 3.15
N LEU A 575 -12.36 -21.67 4.14
CA LEU A 575 -11.43 -21.58 5.26
C LEU A 575 -9.99 -21.80 4.83
N ASP A 576 -9.73 -22.81 4.01
CA ASP A 576 -8.40 -23.14 3.52
C ASP A 576 -7.82 -21.97 2.69
N ILE A 577 -8.60 -21.42 1.77
CA ILE A 577 -8.23 -20.22 1.01
C ILE A 577 -8.01 -19.03 1.94
N GLY A 578 -8.92 -18.80 2.89
CA GLY A 578 -8.86 -17.66 3.82
C GLY A 578 -7.61 -17.68 4.71
N LYS A 579 -7.18 -18.87 5.17
CA LYS A 579 -5.96 -19.04 5.98
C LYS A 579 -4.67 -18.90 5.18
N ARG A 580 -4.68 -19.24 3.89
CA ARG A 580 -3.54 -19.13 2.97
C ARG A 580 -3.39 -17.73 2.36
N SER A 581 -4.26 -16.78 2.73
CA SER A 581 -4.22 -15.42 2.19
C SER A 581 -3.16 -14.55 2.87
N SER A 582 -2.53 -13.65 2.11
CA SER A 582 -1.57 -12.67 2.63
C SER A 582 -2.19 -11.68 3.62
N HIS A 583 -3.50 -11.46 3.53
CA HIS A 583 -4.29 -10.66 4.45
C HIS A 583 -5.44 -11.49 4.99
N ILE A 584 -5.25 -12.04 6.19
CA ILE A 584 -6.25 -12.86 6.85
C ILE A 584 -7.46 -12.00 7.24
N ASP A 585 -8.61 -12.27 6.63
CA ASP A 585 -9.90 -11.68 7.02
C ASP A 585 -10.53 -12.52 8.14
N TYR A 586 -10.15 -12.19 9.37
CA TYR A 586 -10.66 -12.88 10.57
C TYR A 586 -12.18 -12.73 10.74
N THR A 587 -12.78 -11.64 10.26
CA THR A 587 -14.24 -11.46 10.29
C THR A 587 -14.92 -12.50 9.40
N ARG A 588 -14.36 -12.78 8.23
CA ARG A 588 -14.87 -13.80 7.31
C ARG A 588 -14.63 -15.21 7.84
N LEU A 589 -13.44 -15.48 8.37
CA LEU A 589 -13.14 -16.78 9.00
C LEU A 589 -14.13 -17.08 10.13
N ALA A 590 -14.39 -16.10 11.01
CA ALA A 590 -15.37 -16.22 12.08
C ALA A 590 -16.77 -16.60 11.56
N LYS A 591 -17.24 -15.92 10.52
CA LYS A 591 -18.53 -16.22 9.88
C LYS A 591 -18.58 -17.63 9.31
N THR A 592 -17.51 -18.07 8.65
CA THR A 592 -17.42 -19.42 8.09
C THR A 592 -17.40 -20.48 9.19
N TYR A 593 -16.61 -20.28 10.25
CA TYR A 593 -16.57 -21.17 11.42
C TYR A 593 -17.94 -21.29 12.11
N TYR A 594 -18.61 -20.17 12.32
CA TYR A 594 -19.97 -20.15 12.86
C TYR A 594 -20.94 -20.95 11.99
N ASN A 595 -20.86 -20.80 10.66
CA ASN A 595 -21.75 -21.54 9.77
C ASN A 595 -21.48 -23.06 9.76
N ILE A 596 -20.20 -23.47 9.83
CA ILE A 596 -19.81 -24.88 9.99
C ILE A 596 -20.31 -25.42 11.33
N SER A 597 -20.09 -24.68 12.43
CA SER A 597 -20.58 -25.05 13.76
C SER A 597 -22.08 -25.32 13.76
N LYS A 598 -22.87 -24.45 13.10
CA LYS A 598 -24.31 -24.67 12.95
C LYS A 598 -24.65 -25.94 12.20
N ILE A 599 -23.98 -26.22 11.08
CA ILE A 599 -24.22 -27.45 10.32
C ILE A 599 -23.90 -28.68 11.17
N LEU A 600 -22.76 -28.68 11.86
CA LEU A 600 -22.34 -29.82 12.68
C LEU A 600 -23.30 -30.07 13.86
N ASN A 601 -23.87 -29.02 14.45
CA ASN A 601 -24.91 -29.16 15.46
C ASN A 601 -26.21 -29.80 14.89
N GLU A 602 -26.62 -29.41 13.68
CA GLU A 602 -27.76 -30.06 12.99
C GLU A 602 -27.47 -31.54 12.67
N LEU A 603 -26.22 -31.87 12.34
CA LEU A 603 -25.75 -33.24 12.11
C LEU A 603 -25.51 -34.04 13.41
N LYS A 604 -25.72 -33.42 14.59
CA LYS A 604 -25.46 -34.00 15.93
C LYS A 604 -24.00 -34.38 16.17
N GLU A 605 -23.06 -33.72 15.49
CA GLU A 605 -21.62 -33.80 15.75
C GLU A 605 -21.19 -32.76 16.79
N ASP A 606 -21.77 -32.85 18.00
CA ASP A 606 -21.73 -31.80 19.03
C ASP A 606 -20.30 -31.38 19.43
N GLU A 607 -19.35 -32.32 19.53
CA GLU A 607 -17.95 -32.02 19.87
C GLU A 607 -17.26 -31.17 18.80
N LYS A 608 -17.47 -31.50 17.51
CA LYS A 608 -16.90 -30.71 16.41
C LYS A 608 -17.61 -29.36 16.30
N ALA A 609 -18.93 -29.33 16.51
CA ALA A 609 -19.71 -28.09 16.52
C ALA A 609 -19.19 -27.10 17.56
N LEU A 610 -18.88 -27.59 18.77
CA LEU A 610 -18.31 -26.80 19.85
C LEU A 610 -16.94 -26.24 19.47
N LYS A 611 -16.03 -27.08 18.96
CA LYS A 611 -14.69 -26.65 18.50
C LYS A 611 -14.76 -25.53 17.47
N TYR A 612 -15.67 -25.63 16.50
CA TYR A 612 -15.84 -24.58 15.49
C TYR A 612 -16.51 -23.31 16.04
N ALA A 613 -17.37 -23.41 17.07
CA ALA A 613 -17.91 -22.25 17.75
C ALA A 613 -16.83 -21.47 18.52
N GLU A 614 -15.90 -22.17 19.18
CA GLU A 614 -14.75 -21.57 19.87
C GLU A 614 -13.85 -20.81 18.89
N LEU A 615 -13.50 -21.43 17.75
CA LEU A 615 -12.72 -20.79 16.69
C LEU A 615 -13.40 -19.55 16.12
N ALA A 616 -14.73 -19.55 16.02
CA ALA A 616 -15.49 -18.39 15.56
C ALA A 616 -15.37 -17.20 16.52
N VAL A 617 -15.45 -17.44 17.82
CA VAL A 617 -15.29 -16.39 18.85
C VAL A 617 -13.85 -15.89 18.89
N GLN A 618 -12.87 -16.80 18.91
CA GLN A 618 -11.45 -16.44 18.90
C GLN A 618 -11.08 -15.54 17.72
N SER A 619 -11.56 -15.87 16.52
CA SER A 619 -11.31 -15.06 15.31
C SER A 619 -11.90 -13.65 15.41
N VAL A 620 -12.99 -13.43 16.15
CA VAL A 620 -13.56 -12.08 16.34
C VAL A 620 -12.79 -11.28 17.39
N ASP A 621 -12.31 -11.93 18.44
CA ASP A 621 -11.52 -11.27 19.48
C ASP A 621 -10.19 -10.73 18.92
N GLU A 622 -9.61 -11.39 17.91
CA GLU A 622 -8.43 -10.91 17.18
C GLU A 622 -8.66 -9.58 16.41
N VAL A 623 -9.91 -9.25 16.07
CA VAL A 623 -10.26 -8.00 15.36
C VAL A 623 -10.59 -6.85 16.35
N SER A 624 -10.52 -7.08 17.67
CA SER A 624 -10.87 -6.07 18.68
C SER A 624 -12.29 -5.50 18.51
N MET A 625 -13.24 -6.29 17.99
CA MET A 625 -14.66 -5.92 17.85
C MET A 625 -15.58 -6.78 18.73
N PRO A 626 -15.38 -6.83 20.06
CA PRO A 626 -16.05 -7.79 20.94
C PRO A 626 -17.58 -7.58 21.06
N ASN A 627 -18.08 -6.40 20.69
CA ASN A 627 -19.47 -5.97 20.82
C ASN A 627 -20.22 -5.85 19.49
N SER A 628 -19.65 -6.32 18.37
CA SER A 628 -20.38 -6.32 17.11
C SER A 628 -21.60 -7.25 17.16
N SER A 629 -22.65 -6.97 16.38
CA SER A 629 -23.84 -7.84 16.30
C SER A 629 -23.48 -9.30 15.97
N ASP A 630 -22.46 -9.50 15.13
CA ASP A 630 -21.97 -10.82 14.78
C ASP A 630 -21.20 -11.49 15.93
N ALA A 631 -20.36 -10.74 16.67
CA ALA A 631 -19.68 -11.24 17.87
C ALA A 631 -20.66 -11.80 18.91
N ILE A 632 -21.73 -11.06 19.17
CA ILE A 632 -22.79 -11.45 20.11
C ILE A 632 -23.47 -12.75 19.66
N LYS A 633 -23.75 -12.89 18.35
CA LYS A 633 -24.34 -14.12 17.80
C LYS A 633 -23.40 -15.32 17.96
N PHE A 634 -22.10 -15.14 17.74
CA PHE A 634 -21.14 -16.24 17.85
C PHE A 634 -20.97 -16.70 19.31
N LYS A 635 -20.87 -15.75 20.25
CA LYS A 635 -20.81 -16.03 21.70
C LYS A 635 -22.07 -16.76 22.17
N LYS A 636 -23.26 -16.29 21.78
CA LYS A 636 -24.52 -16.97 22.10
C LYS A 636 -24.59 -18.40 21.56
N ASN A 637 -24.09 -18.64 20.34
CA ASN A 637 -24.04 -19.99 19.77
C ASN A 637 -23.08 -20.91 20.55
N LEU A 638 -21.94 -20.38 20.99
CA LEU A 638 -21.00 -21.11 21.83
C LEU A 638 -21.63 -21.49 23.19
N GLU A 639 -22.27 -20.53 23.87
CA GLU A 639 -22.97 -20.74 25.15
C GLU A 639 -24.05 -21.82 25.03
N GLN A 640 -24.84 -21.79 23.95
CA GLN A 640 -25.89 -22.79 23.70
C GLN A 640 -25.32 -24.20 23.54
N LEU A 641 -24.20 -24.34 22.83
CA LEU A 641 -23.55 -25.64 22.63
C LEU A 641 -22.90 -26.15 23.92
N GLN A 642 -22.33 -25.26 24.74
CA GLN A 642 -21.77 -25.60 26.05
C GLN A 642 -22.87 -26.09 27.01
N ALA A 643 -24.01 -25.38 27.06
CA ALA A 643 -25.14 -25.75 27.91
C ALA A 643 -25.81 -27.08 27.52
N LYS A 644 -25.67 -27.52 26.26
CA LYS A 644 -26.15 -28.82 25.78
C LYS A 644 -25.22 -29.98 26.18
N LYS A 645 -23.94 -29.67 26.46
CA LYS A 645 -22.90 -30.66 26.83
C LYS A 645 -22.81 -30.87 28.34
N SER A 646 -23.16 -29.85 29.14
CA SER A 646 -23.36 -29.92 30.59
C SER A 646 -24.66 -30.61 30.94
#